data_AF-A0A7W7ZKQ7-F1
#
_entry.id   AF-A0A7W7ZKQ7-F1
#
_cell.length_a   1.000
_cell.length_b   1.000
_cell.length_c   1.000
_cell.angle_alpha   90.00
_cell.angle_beta   90.00
_cell.angle_gamma   90.00
#
_symmetry.space_group_name_H-M   'P 1'
#
loop_
_entity.id
_entity.type
_entity.pdbx_description
1 polymer ?
#
loop_
_entity_poly.entity_id
_entity_poly.type
_entity_poly.pdbx_seq_one_letter_code
_entity_poly.pdbx_strand_id
1 'polypeptide(L)'
;MRLEKRKNHTVEAIVDRIILKPTVDEEGQTTFDTRRLAVAVTTALQLANGLVLIGLQAPGGTYNETLYSSSMACPDCGINVPKLEPRSFSFNSTYGACPECHGLGSIYDFDPAKTITDWSKPLLDGAMGPGSASQYLLKLIKLAADKYKINLKQPFSDLSKEHQDLLLYGPPRNEAGRTGFHGIFAWLRDTLEDTKSEGYRDYMMQYMSATECPQCHGKRLRPESLAVTIPLADAAAHPPSTKDETEPLESSDARRDASIADFTSLSLERALLGARSMHFSGRDRLIADRLQREIIERLEFLNAVGLGYLSLSRSAATLSGGEGQRIRLATQIGSRLRGVLYVLDEPSIGLHQRDNQRLISALENLRDIGNTVLVVEHDEDTMRKADYILDLGPGAGKNGGFLMASGTPAEIMANPNSVTGLYLSGKIDIITRPTPDKAPRPVTGKWLSVEDARSHNLQNVTAHFPLGVMTVITGVSGSGKSTLVNDILYRSLAKELYGSREEPGEHKAIHGAAQLDKVIQIDQSPIGRTPRSNPATYTGVFTAIRDLFAMLPDSRERGYKPGRFSFNVMGGRCEACQGEGQRRIEMNFLPDVYVLCDVCNGRRYNQETLAVKFNGYSIADILDLPIEEALPVLKDIPAVNQKLQTLVDVGLGYIHLGQSATTLSGGEAQRMKLARELSKRQTGRTLYLLDEPTTGLHFDDVRRLLEVLHRLTDLGNTVMIIEHNLDIIRNADYLIDMGPEGGEGGGTIVAQGPPELVAREPRSYTGQFLARYYESAGTLTASKHLPPIELPDLQKKPAKPKWIAPEKKTGVPTASKTKPESDAQKKLSAKKTATKKTAIKKGSK
;
A
#
# COMPACT_ATOMS: atom_id res chain seq x y z
N MET A 1 63.35 -15.03 28.99
CA MET A 1 63.07 -14.88 27.54
C MET A 1 63.08 -13.38 27.23
N ARG A 2 63.96 -12.88 26.36
CA ARG A 2 63.93 -11.47 25.91
C ARG A 2 63.24 -11.43 24.55
N LEU A 3 62.01 -10.93 24.53
CA LEU A 3 61.21 -10.82 23.31
C LEU A 3 61.36 -9.42 22.70
N GLU A 4 61.42 -9.32 21.37
CA GLU A 4 61.57 -8.06 20.65
C GLU A 4 60.30 -7.20 20.76
N LYS A 5 60.39 -6.02 21.40
CA LYS A 5 59.23 -5.15 21.70
C LYS A 5 58.38 -4.74 20.47
N ARG A 6 58.94 -4.79 19.25
CA ARG A 6 58.28 -4.36 18.01
C ARG A 6 57.69 -5.49 17.17
N LYS A 7 57.76 -6.75 17.62
CA LYS A 7 57.12 -7.88 16.95
C LYS A 7 55.98 -8.43 17.80
N ASN A 8 54.95 -8.93 17.13
CA ASN A 8 53.90 -9.72 17.79
C ASN A 8 54.52 -11.07 18.20
N HIS A 9 54.23 -11.51 19.43
CA HIS A 9 54.69 -12.80 19.95
C HIS A 9 53.48 -13.62 20.36
N THR A 10 53.47 -14.88 19.95
CA THR A 10 52.53 -15.87 20.49
C THR A 10 53.23 -16.57 21.65
N VAL A 11 52.65 -16.50 22.85
CA VAL A 11 53.22 -17.10 24.06
C VAL A 11 52.20 -18.06 24.65
N GLU A 12 52.48 -19.35 24.51
CA GLU A 12 51.65 -20.43 25.03
C GLU A 12 52.38 -21.09 26.20
N ALA A 13 51.70 -21.17 27.35
CA ALA A 13 52.22 -21.83 28.53
C ALA A 13 51.63 -23.24 28.62
N ILE A 14 52.50 -24.25 28.63
CA ILE A 14 52.09 -25.64 28.88
C ILE A 14 51.76 -25.78 30.37
N VAL A 15 50.48 -25.97 30.68
CA VAL A 15 49.98 -26.09 32.06
C VAL A 15 50.13 -27.50 32.61
N ASP A 16 49.79 -28.53 31.82
CA ASP A 16 49.99 -29.94 32.20
C ASP A 16 50.10 -30.83 30.94
N ARG A 17 50.63 -32.05 31.10
CA ARG A 17 50.62 -33.11 30.08
C ARG A 17 50.01 -34.36 30.71
N ILE A 18 48.82 -34.74 30.24
CA ILE A 18 48.00 -35.77 30.89
C ILE A 18 47.81 -36.95 29.95
N ILE A 19 48.00 -38.16 30.47
CA ILE A 19 47.64 -39.41 29.80
C ILE A 19 46.36 -39.91 30.45
N LEU A 20 45.26 -39.92 29.69
CA LEU A 20 43.98 -40.45 30.16
C LEU A 20 44.08 -41.97 30.25
N LYS A 21 44.04 -42.49 31.49
CA LYS A 21 44.05 -43.94 31.73
C LYS A 21 42.62 -44.47 31.66
N PRO A 22 42.35 -45.52 30.88
CA PRO A 22 41.03 -46.16 30.85
C PRO A 22 40.77 -46.86 32.20
N THR A 23 39.59 -46.63 32.75
CA THR A 23 39.01 -47.32 33.90
C THR A 23 37.73 -48.01 33.45
N VAL A 24 37.31 -49.08 34.12
CA VAL A 24 36.06 -49.77 33.79
C VAL A 24 35.06 -49.42 34.89
N ASP A 25 33.88 -48.94 34.51
CA ASP A 25 32.81 -48.71 35.48
C ASP A 25 32.08 -50.01 35.85
N GLU A 26 31.18 -49.94 36.84
CA GLU A 26 30.45 -51.10 37.35
C GLU A 26 29.53 -51.75 36.28
N GLU A 27 29.29 -51.07 35.15
CA GLU A 27 28.47 -51.51 34.02
C GLU A 27 29.31 -52.05 32.85
N GLY A 28 30.64 -52.10 32.99
CA GLY A 28 31.56 -52.65 31.99
C GLY A 28 31.93 -51.68 30.86
N GLN A 29 31.60 -50.39 30.97
CA GLN A 29 31.99 -49.37 30.01
C GLN A 29 33.36 -48.76 30.37
N THR A 30 34.14 -48.48 29.33
CA THR A 30 35.45 -47.84 29.47
C THR A 30 35.25 -46.35 29.78
N THR A 31 35.51 -45.97 31.02
CA THR A 31 35.56 -44.59 31.51
C THR A 31 37.02 -44.10 31.60
N PHE A 32 37.24 -42.82 31.88
CA PHE A 32 38.59 -42.25 32.04
C PHE A 32 38.65 -41.42 33.33
N ASP A 33 39.78 -41.45 34.05
CA ASP A 33 40.00 -40.55 35.19
C ASP A 33 40.26 -39.11 34.70
N THR A 34 39.25 -38.26 34.83
CA THR A 34 39.25 -36.86 34.36
C THR A 34 39.57 -35.84 35.45
N ARG A 35 39.81 -36.25 36.71
CA ARG A 35 40.01 -35.30 37.83
C ARG A 35 41.19 -34.35 37.58
N ARG A 36 42.31 -34.91 37.12
CA ARG A 36 43.51 -34.15 36.80
C ARG A 36 43.31 -33.24 35.59
N LEU A 37 42.56 -33.71 34.59
CA LEU A 37 42.20 -32.92 33.42
C LEU A 37 41.35 -31.71 33.82
N ALA A 38 40.35 -31.91 34.68
CA ALA A 38 39.50 -30.82 35.17
C ALA A 38 40.30 -29.75 35.92
N VAL A 39 41.25 -30.15 36.78
CA VAL A 39 42.12 -29.21 37.49
C VAL A 39 43.00 -28.44 36.51
N ALA A 40 43.68 -29.14 35.58
CA ALA A 40 44.56 -28.51 34.61
C ALA A 40 43.82 -27.53 33.67
N VAL A 41 42.62 -27.91 33.21
CA VAL A 41 41.75 -27.04 32.41
C VAL A 41 41.33 -25.81 33.21
N THR A 42 40.93 -25.97 34.48
CA THR A 42 40.54 -24.85 35.34
C THR A 42 41.71 -23.87 35.56
N THR A 43 42.91 -24.39 35.81
CA THR A 43 44.11 -23.58 35.98
C THR A 43 44.49 -22.86 34.69
N ALA A 44 44.41 -23.54 33.53
CA ALA A 44 44.67 -22.93 32.23
C ALA A 44 43.70 -21.79 31.91
N LEU A 45 42.39 -22.01 32.13
CA LEU A 45 41.37 -20.97 31.98
C LEU A 45 41.63 -19.77 32.89
N GLN A 46 42.10 -19.96 34.13
CA GLN A 46 42.44 -18.84 35.02
C GLN A 46 43.69 -18.08 34.56
N LEU A 47 44.72 -18.78 34.06
CA LEU A 47 45.98 -18.17 33.62
C LEU A 47 45.84 -17.38 32.30
N ALA A 48 44.94 -17.81 31.42
CA ALA A 48 44.75 -17.24 30.09
C ALA A 48 43.38 -16.54 29.90
N ASN A 49 42.87 -15.92 30.98
CA ASN A 49 41.66 -15.08 30.97
C ASN A 49 40.43 -15.74 30.33
N GLY A 50 40.23 -17.03 30.63
CA GLY A 50 39.12 -17.84 30.15
C GLY A 50 39.39 -18.64 28.88
N LEU A 51 40.64 -18.72 28.39
CA LEU A 51 41.03 -19.53 27.22
C LEU A 51 41.86 -20.76 27.63
N VAL A 52 41.72 -21.86 26.90
CA VAL A 52 42.57 -23.06 27.07
C VAL A 52 42.78 -23.76 25.73
N LEU A 53 44.04 -23.98 25.35
CA LEU A 53 44.42 -24.75 24.18
C LEU A 53 44.69 -26.20 24.61
N ILE A 54 44.00 -27.16 24.00
CA ILE A 54 44.17 -28.60 24.29
C ILE A 54 44.73 -29.28 23.05
N GLY A 55 45.96 -29.80 23.16
CA GLY A 55 46.59 -30.63 22.14
C GLY A 55 46.32 -32.12 22.41
N LEU A 56 45.70 -32.80 21.45
CA LEU A 56 45.49 -34.25 21.46
C LEU A 56 46.56 -34.94 20.62
N GLN A 57 47.31 -35.85 21.25
CA GLN A 57 48.33 -36.66 20.59
C GLN A 57 47.94 -38.14 20.67
N ALA A 58 47.51 -38.71 19.53
CA ALA A 58 47.22 -40.14 19.43
C ALA A 58 48.51 -40.97 19.30
N PRO A 59 48.58 -42.22 19.81
CA PRO A 59 49.75 -43.08 19.65
C PRO A 59 49.99 -43.38 18.15
N GLY A 60 51.00 -42.74 17.56
CA GLY A 60 51.36 -42.88 16.14
C GLY A 60 50.54 -42.02 15.16
N GLY A 61 49.74 -41.07 15.63
CA GLY A 61 48.88 -40.20 14.80
C GLY A 61 49.29 -38.72 14.75
N THR A 62 48.53 -37.92 13.99
CA THR A 62 48.67 -36.46 13.88
C THR A 62 48.33 -35.75 15.19
N TYR A 63 49.08 -34.70 15.51
CA TYR A 63 48.84 -33.83 16.66
C TYR A 63 47.81 -32.76 16.30
N ASN A 64 46.68 -32.74 17.00
CA ASN A 64 45.58 -31.81 16.75
C ASN A 64 45.38 -30.91 17.96
N GLU A 65 45.35 -29.59 17.76
CA GLU A 65 45.08 -28.62 18.81
C GLU A 65 43.68 -28.04 18.67
N THR A 66 43.02 -27.79 19.80
CA THR A 66 41.69 -27.16 19.83
C THR A 66 41.65 -26.14 20.95
N LEU A 67 41.27 -24.90 20.63
CA LEU A 67 41.14 -23.80 21.57
C LEU A 67 39.71 -23.75 22.12
N TYR A 68 39.58 -23.65 23.44
CA TYR A 68 38.30 -23.54 24.15
C TYR A 68 38.25 -22.22 24.93
N SER A 69 37.04 -21.68 25.10
CA SER A 69 36.77 -20.48 25.90
C SER A 69 35.69 -20.76 26.95
N SER A 70 35.82 -20.17 28.15
CA SER A 70 34.79 -20.20 29.18
C SER A 70 33.69 -19.14 29.00
N SER A 71 33.94 -18.14 28.14
CA SER A 71 32.95 -17.14 27.71
C SER A 71 32.47 -17.46 26.30
N MET A 72 31.33 -16.92 25.87
CA MET A 72 30.91 -16.96 24.46
C MET A 72 31.78 -16.00 23.64
N ALA A 73 33.06 -16.29 23.54
CA ALA A 73 34.02 -15.54 22.75
C ALA A 73 34.52 -16.38 21.59
N CYS A 74 34.69 -15.75 20.42
CA CYS A 74 35.27 -16.41 19.27
C CYS A 74 36.74 -16.78 19.57
N PRO A 75 37.13 -18.07 19.46
CA PRO A 75 38.50 -18.49 19.71
C PRO A 75 39.54 -17.84 18.78
N ASP A 76 39.14 -17.48 17.54
CA ASP A 76 40.05 -16.94 16.52
C ASP A 76 40.29 -15.43 16.65
N CYS A 77 39.26 -14.65 17.02
CA CYS A 77 39.33 -13.19 17.04
C CYS A 77 39.07 -12.55 18.41
N GLY A 78 38.70 -13.34 19.43
CA GLY A 78 38.50 -12.87 20.80
C GLY A 78 37.26 -12.00 21.02
N ILE A 79 36.39 -11.82 20.02
CA ILE A 79 35.15 -11.05 20.14
C ILE A 79 34.22 -11.79 21.11
N ASN A 80 33.81 -11.11 22.18
CA ASN A 80 32.88 -11.62 23.19
C ASN A 80 31.43 -11.31 22.79
N VAL A 81 30.62 -12.35 22.66
CA VAL A 81 29.18 -12.27 22.40
C VAL A 81 28.46 -12.23 23.75
N PRO A 82 27.62 -11.20 24.00
CA PRO A 82 26.80 -11.14 25.21
C PRO A 82 25.97 -12.41 25.39
N LYS A 83 25.62 -12.74 26.64
CA LYS A 83 24.75 -13.88 26.92
C LYS A 83 23.46 -13.77 26.10
N LEU A 84 23.17 -14.80 25.30
CA LEU A 84 22.01 -14.83 24.43
C LEU A 84 20.76 -15.12 25.26
N GLU A 85 19.79 -14.21 25.17
CA GLU A 85 18.49 -14.28 25.83
C GLU A 85 17.41 -13.86 24.82
N PRO A 86 16.12 -14.18 25.03
CA PRO A 86 15.06 -13.78 24.08
C PRO A 86 15.05 -12.29 23.72
N ARG A 87 15.38 -11.41 24.69
CA ARG A 87 15.51 -9.95 24.45
C ARG A 87 16.65 -9.56 23.50
N SER A 88 17.66 -10.41 23.35
CA SER A 88 18.76 -10.22 22.38
C SER A 88 18.25 -10.35 20.94
N PHE A 89 17.09 -10.99 20.72
CA PHE A 89 16.45 -11.12 19.41
C PHE A 89 15.26 -10.16 19.21
N SER A 90 15.03 -9.25 20.17
CA SER A 90 13.96 -8.27 20.08
C SER A 90 14.50 -6.94 19.56
N PHE A 91 13.98 -6.49 18.41
CA PHE A 91 14.26 -5.16 17.88
C PHE A 91 13.57 -4.03 18.68
N ASN A 92 12.67 -4.37 19.61
CA ASN A 92 12.07 -3.43 20.55
C ASN A 92 12.89 -3.28 21.85
N SER A 93 14.01 -3.99 21.97
CA SER A 93 14.90 -3.94 23.14
C SER A 93 16.27 -3.41 22.73
N THR A 94 16.85 -2.52 23.53
CA THR A 94 18.20 -1.98 23.29
C THR A 94 19.28 -3.07 23.23
N TYR A 95 19.02 -4.25 23.81
CA TYR A 95 19.91 -5.42 23.78
C TYR A 95 20.01 -6.07 22.40
N GLY A 96 18.89 -6.15 21.66
CA GLY A 96 18.82 -6.80 20.35
C GLY A 96 18.73 -5.84 19.17
N ALA A 97 18.23 -4.62 19.39
CA ALA A 97 18.02 -3.62 18.36
C ALA A 97 19.34 -3.12 17.75
N CYS A 98 19.33 -2.95 16.43
CA CYS A 98 20.37 -2.24 15.71
C CYS A 98 20.57 -0.84 16.31
N PRO A 99 21.80 -0.44 16.68
CA PRO A 99 22.04 0.82 17.36
C PRO A 99 21.84 2.05 16.46
N GLU A 100 22.00 1.91 15.14
CA GLU A 100 21.84 3.02 14.19
C GLU A 100 20.38 3.39 13.94
N CYS A 101 19.51 2.40 13.71
CA CYS A 101 18.08 2.65 13.45
C CYS A 101 17.19 2.40 14.67
N HIS A 102 17.76 2.10 15.83
CA HIS A 102 17.04 1.74 17.06
C HIS A 102 15.98 0.64 16.86
N GLY A 103 16.27 -0.32 15.98
CA GLY A 103 15.37 -1.44 15.68
C GLY A 103 14.22 -1.13 14.71
N LEU A 104 14.19 0.05 14.10
CA LEU A 104 13.21 0.37 13.05
C LEU A 104 13.50 -0.37 11.74
N GLY A 105 14.77 -0.61 11.43
CA GLY A 105 15.24 -1.20 10.17
C GLY A 105 15.31 -0.20 9.02
N SER A 106 14.68 0.95 9.17
CA SER A 106 14.77 2.09 8.26
C SER A 106 15.24 3.33 9.01
N ILE A 107 15.89 4.23 8.30
CA ILE A 107 16.21 5.58 8.76
C ILE A 107 15.31 6.52 7.97
N TYR A 108 14.65 7.45 8.65
CA TYR A 108 13.87 8.49 7.99
C TYR A 108 14.80 9.66 7.69
N ASP A 109 15.15 9.86 6.42
CA ASP A 109 16.07 10.92 5.98
C ASP A 109 15.56 11.60 4.71
N PHE A 110 16.17 12.71 4.33
CA PHE A 110 15.85 13.43 3.11
C PHE A 110 16.13 12.58 1.87
N ASP A 111 15.14 12.51 1.00
CA ASP A 111 15.19 11.75 -0.24
C ASP A 111 15.72 12.65 -1.37
N PRO A 112 16.79 12.29 -2.10
CA PRO A 112 17.22 13.02 -3.29
C PRO A 112 16.12 13.24 -4.32
N ALA A 113 15.30 12.23 -4.57
CA ALA A 113 14.25 12.28 -5.58
C ALA A 113 13.14 13.28 -5.19
N LYS A 114 12.84 13.40 -3.89
CA LYS A 114 11.85 14.37 -3.40
C LYS A 114 12.45 15.77 -3.22
N THR A 115 13.70 15.85 -2.78
CA THR A 115 14.40 17.11 -2.49
C THR A 115 14.76 17.85 -3.78
N ILE A 116 15.11 17.12 -4.84
CA ILE A 116 15.35 17.67 -6.17
C ILE A 116 14.08 17.48 -7.01
N THR A 117 13.25 18.53 -7.04
CA THR A 117 11.93 18.54 -7.68
C THR A 117 11.97 18.48 -9.21
N ASP A 118 13.05 18.94 -9.83
CA ASP A 118 13.20 18.90 -11.29
C ASP A 118 14.67 18.68 -11.69
N TRP A 119 15.00 17.43 -12.01
CA TRP A 119 16.36 17.03 -12.36
C TRP A 119 16.85 17.63 -13.69
N SER A 120 15.94 18.07 -14.57
CA SER A 120 16.26 18.66 -15.87
C SER A 120 16.64 20.14 -15.78
N LYS A 121 16.51 20.75 -14.60
CA LYS A 121 16.86 22.15 -14.36
C LYS A 121 18.16 22.30 -13.58
N PRO A 122 18.83 23.46 -13.66
CA PRO A 122 19.98 23.75 -12.82
C PRO A 122 19.59 23.83 -11.34
N LEU A 123 20.51 23.40 -10.45
CA LEU A 123 20.23 23.21 -9.01
C LEU A 123 19.56 24.43 -8.35
N LEU A 124 20.10 25.63 -8.63
CA LEU A 124 19.65 26.88 -8.03
C LEU A 124 18.49 27.54 -8.81
N ASP A 125 18.21 27.09 -10.04
CA ASP A 125 17.23 27.67 -10.95
C ASP A 125 15.99 26.76 -11.07
N GLY A 126 15.47 26.34 -9.91
CA GLY A 126 14.17 25.65 -9.81
C GLY A 126 14.23 24.12 -9.71
N ALA A 127 15.42 23.52 -9.62
CA ALA A 127 15.54 22.08 -9.37
C ALA A 127 15.40 21.70 -7.89
N MET A 128 15.77 22.58 -6.95
CA MET A 128 15.74 22.28 -5.51
C MET A 128 14.41 22.66 -4.85
N GLY A 129 13.86 21.75 -4.04
CA GLY A 129 12.64 21.94 -3.25
C GLY A 129 12.88 22.67 -1.92
N PRO A 130 13.07 21.94 -0.80
CA PRO A 130 13.27 22.53 0.51
C PRO A 130 14.63 23.26 0.60
N GLY A 131 14.69 24.35 1.36
CA GLY A 131 15.90 25.16 1.53
C GLY A 131 16.21 26.12 0.36
N SER A 132 15.52 26.01 -0.77
CA SER A 132 15.73 26.87 -1.96
C SER A 132 15.54 28.38 -1.69
N ALA A 133 14.70 28.76 -0.73
CA ALA A 133 14.51 30.14 -0.31
C ALA A 133 15.61 30.68 0.63
N SER A 134 16.47 29.81 1.18
CA SER A 134 17.50 30.17 2.15
C SER A 134 18.73 30.75 1.48
N GLN A 135 18.93 32.06 1.62
CA GLN A 135 20.11 32.76 1.09
C GLN A 135 21.43 32.22 1.68
N TYR A 136 21.40 31.71 2.91
CA TYR A 136 22.56 31.13 3.57
C TYR A 136 22.98 29.80 2.92
N LEU A 137 22.02 28.88 2.72
CA LEU A 137 22.28 27.61 2.05
C LEU A 137 22.78 27.84 0.61
N LEU A 138 22.13 28.75 -0.13
CA LEU A 138 22.55 29.10 -1.49
C LEU A 138 24.00 29.62 -1.55
N LYS A 139 24.43 30.38 -0.54
CA LYS A 139 25.81 30.87 -0.44
C LYS A 139 26.79 29.72 -0.20
N LEU A 140 26.47 28.79 0.71
CA LEU A 140 27.32 27.62 0.99
C LEU A 140 27.47 26.72 -0.25
N ILE A 141 26.39 26.50 -0.98
CA ILE A 141 26.41 25.72 -2.23
C ILE A 141 27.31 26.36 -3.28
N LYS A 142 27.24 27.69 -3.45
CA LYS A 142 28.13 28.42 -4.38
C LYS A 142 29.60 28.28 -3.98
N LEU A 143 29.91 28.42 -2.69
CA LEU A 143 31.29 28.26 -2.18
C LEU A 143 31.82 26.83 -2.40
N ALA A 144 30.97 25.83 -2.20
CA ALA A 144 31.32 24.43 -2.49
C ALA A 144 31.53 24.22 -3.99
N ALA A 145 30.63 24.74 -4.83
CA ALA A 145 30.72 24.63 -6.28
C ALA A 145 32.00 25.30 -6.85
N ASP A 146 32.38 26.48 -6.35
CA ASP A 146 33.61 27.15 -6.76
C ASP A 146 34.86 26.33 -6.42
N LYS A 147 34.90 25.73 -5.22
CA LYS A 147 36.02 24.90 -4.77
C LYS A 147 36.14 23.61 -5.57
N TYR A 148 35.03 22.90 -5.73
CA TYR A 148 34.98 21.61 -6.42
C TYR A 148 34.78 21.75 -7.94
N LYS A 149 34.80 22.98 -8.46
CA LYS A 149 34.65 23.32 -9.89
C LYS A 149 33.36 22.76 -10.51
N ILE A 150 32.28 22.79 -9.76
CA ILE A 150 30.96 22.32 -10.19
C ILE A 150 30.25 23.43 -10.95
N ASN A 151 29.86 23.16 -12.19
CA ASN A 151 29.07 24.11 -12.97
C ASN A 151 27.59 24.05 -12.57
N LEU A 152 27.13 24.98 -11.74
CA LEU A 152 25.75 25.05 -11.26
C LEU A 152 24.72 25.49 -12.30
N LYS A 153 25.15 25.89 -13.52
CA LYS A 153 24.24 26.33 -14.59
C LYS A 153 23.75 25.21 -15.49
N GLN A 154 24.34 24.02 -15.38
CA GLN A 154 23.86 22.85 -16.12
C GLN A 154 22.71 22.17 -15.37
N PRO A 155 21.82 21.45 -16.07
CA PRO A 155 20.84 20.58 -15.44
C PRO A 155 21.45 19.70 -14.36
N PHE A 156 20.76 19.49 -13.25
CA PHE A 156 21.28 18.66 -12.16
C PHE A 156 21.53 17.22 -12.62
N SER A 157 20.73 16.69 -13.55
CA SER A 157 20.91 15.39 -14.21
C SER A 157 22.23 15.25 -14.97
N ASP A 158 22.77 16.35 -15.49
CA ASP A 158 23.97 16.36 -16.33
C ASP A 158 25.26 16.47 -15.50
N LEU A 159 25.14 16.67 -14.18
CA LEU A 159 26.25 16.59 -13.24
C LEU A 159 26.74 15.15 -13.11
N SER A 160 28.04 14.96 -12.89
CA SER A 160 28.56 13.63 -12.51
C SER A 160 28.00 13.20 -11.16
N LYS A 161 27.86 11.89 -10.97
CA LYS A 161 27.33 11.31 -9.71
C LYS A 161 28.13 11.78 -8.48
N GLU A 162 29.45 11.85 -8.60
CA GLU A 162 30.32 12.41 -7.55
C GLU A 162 29.98 13.87 -7.19
N HIS A 163 29.68 14.71 -8.18
CA HIS A 163 29.26 16.10 -7.93
C HIS A 163 27.86 16.19 -7.33
N GLN A 164 26.93 15.34 -7.76
CA GLN A 164 25.60 15.25 -7.16
C GLN A 164 25.69 14.83 -5.69
N ASP A 165 26.45 13.78 -5.39
CA ASP A 165 26.65 13.26 -4.04
C ASP A 165 27.34 14.29 -3.13
N LEU A 166 28.34 15.01 -3.65
CA LEU A 166 29.03 16.07 -2.90
C LEU A 166 28.10 17.22 -2.53
N LEU A 167 27.15 17.58 -3.40
CA LEU A 167 26.16 18.61 -3.12
C LEU A 167 25.09 18.14 -2.13
N LEU A 168 24.59 16.90 -2.27
CA LEU A 168 23.52 16.36 -1.43
C LEU A 168 24.03 15.95 -0.04
N TYR A 169 25.05 15.11 0.01
CA TYR A 169 25.59 14.49 1.23
C TYR A 169 26.79 15.21 1.81
N GLY A 170 27.42 16.10 1.03
CA GLY A 170 28.59 16.85 1.46
C GLY A 170 29.91 16.13 1.17
N PRO A 171 31.05 16.83 1.30
CA PRO A 171 32.37 16.24 1.17
C PRO A 171 32.68 15.30 2.35
N PRO A 172 33.64 14.36 2.20
CA PRO A 172 34.08 13.48 3.29
C PRO A 172 34.49 14.29 4.54
N ARG A 173 34.28 13.73 5.73
CA ARG A 173 34.52 14.41 7.03
C ARG A 173 35.91 15.07 7.14
N ASN A 174 36.92 14.53 6.46
CA ASN A 174 38.29 15.03 6.46
C ASN A 174 38.47 16.35 5.67
N GLU A 175 37.53 16.72 4.79
CA GLU A 175 37.61 17.91 3.93
C GLU A 175 36.55 19.00 4.22
N ALA A 176 35.53 18.67 5.01
CA ALA A 176 34.38 19.54 5.28
C ALA A 176 34.77 20.84 6.02
N GLY A 177 35.80 20.77 6.89
CA GLY A 177 36.23 21.90 7.72
C GLY A 177 36.75 23.14 6.98
N ARG A 178 36.98 23.08 5.66
CA ARG A 178 37.52 24.20 4.87
C ARG A 178 36.48 25.05 4.14
N THR A 179 35.23 24.59 4.02
CA THR A 179 34.14 25.35 3.36
C THR A 179 32.93 25.61 4.26
N GLY A 180 32.81 24.87 5.36
CA GLY A 180 31.62 24.90 6.22
C GLY A 180 30.37 24.29 5.58
N PHE A 181 30.47 23.75 4.36
CA PHE A 181 29.38 23.07 3.69
C PHE A 181 29.46 21.57 3.95
N HIS A 182 28.45 21.05 4.66
CA HIS A 182 28.33 19.64 5.05
C HIS A 182 27.32 18.87 4.19
N GLY A 183 26.90 19.45 3.05
CA GLY A 183 25.85 18.91 2.20
C GLY A 183 24.49 19.54 2.48
N ILE A 184 23.60 19.47 1.48
CA ILE A 184 22.22 19.95 1.59
C ILE A 184 21.45 19.18 2.67
N PHE A 185 21.58 17.85 2.73
CA PHE A 185 20.83 17.04 3.69
C PHE A 185 21.29 17.22 5.13
N ALA A 186 22.58 17.45 5.37
CA ALA A 186 23.05 17.81 6.71
C ALA A 186 22.40 19.13 7.16
N TRP A 187 22.45 20.16 6.31
CA TRP A 187 21.82 21.44 6.62
C TRP A 187 20.31 21.34 6.84
N LEU A 188 19.60 20.56 6.02
CA LEU A 188 18.17 20.34 6.17
C LEU A 188 17.82 19.57 7.46
N ARG A 189 18.64 18.59 7.86
CA ARG A 189 18.47 17.87 9.14
C ARG A 189 18.65 18.80 10.33
N ASP A 190 19.74 19.57 10.35
CA ASP A 190 20.00 20.54 11.42
C ASP A 190 18.84 21.54 11.53
N THR A 191 18.35 22.05 10.40
CA THR A 191 17.22 22.99 10.34
C THR A 191 15.90 22.36 10.83
N LEU A 192 15.67 21.08 10.55
CA LEU A 192 14.49 20.34 11.00
C LEU A 192 14.50 20.13 12.52
N GLU A 193 15.67 19.82 13.09
CA GLU A 193 15.87 19.65 14.53
C GLU A 193 15.69 20.98 15.29
N ASP A 194 16.20 22.08 14.75
CA ASP A 194 16.13 23.41 15.39
C ASP A 194 14.75 24.09 15.27
N THR A 195 13.91 23.65 14.33
CA THR A 195 12.62 24.29 14.04
C THR A 195 11.58 24.08 15.16
N LYS A 196 10.97 25.18 15.64
CA LYS A 196 9.85 25.17 16.59
C LYS A 196 8.45 25.24 15.96
N SER A 197 8.36 25.46 14.64
CA SER A 197 7.07 25.55 13.94
C SER A 197 6.64 24.17 13.44
N GLU A 198 5.51 23.66 13.95
CA GLU A 198 4.95 22.38 13.49
C GLU A 198 4.65 22.39 11.99
N GLY A 199 4.06 23.47 11.47
CA GLY A 199 3.75 23.56 10.03
C GLY A 199 4.99 23.54 9.13
N TYR A 200 6.11 24.14 9.57
CA TYR A 200 7.37 24.06 8.81
C TYR A 200 8.01 22.67 8.92
N ARG A 201 7.91 22.03 10.08
CA ARG A 201 8.35 20.65 10.29
C ARG A 201 7.58 19.69 9.37
N ASP A 202 6.26 19.81 9.31
CA ASP A 202 5.41 19.01 8.41
C ASP A 202 5.75 19.23 6.94
N TYR A 203 6.03 20.47 6.54
CA TYR A 203 6.50 20.79 5.20
C TYR A 203 7.83 20.10 4.87
N MET A 204 8.81 20.11 5.78
CA MET A 204 10.10 19.45 5.55
C MET A 204 9.98 17.92 5.52
N MET A 205 9.15 17.33 6.38
CA MET A 205 8.93 15.87 6.45
C MET A 205 8.35 15.29 5.14
N GLN A 206 7.69 16.09 4.31
CA GLN A 206 7.21 15.67 2.99
C GLN A 206 8.33 15.30 2.01
N TYR A 207 9.54 15.83 2.22
CA TYR A 207 10.72 15.55 1.37
C TYR A 207 11.59 14.42 1.91
N MET A 208 11.16 13.77 2.97
CA MET A 208 11.86 12.65 3.58
C MET A 208 11.22 11.33 3.12
N SER A 209 12.02 10.27 3.17
CA SER A 209 11.59 8.90 2.91
C SER A 209 12.24 7.98 3.94
N ALA A 210 11.55 6.90 4.28
CA ALA A 210 12.20 5.80 4.98
C ALA A 210 13.16 5.11 3.99
N THR A 211 14.45 5.20 4.25
CA THR A 211 15.49 4.45 3.54
C THR A 211 15.91 3.27 4.40
N GLU A 212 16.36 2.20 3.75
CA GLU A 212 16.86 1.02 4.45
C GLU A 212 18.10 1.38 5.29
N CYS A 213 18.14 0.91 6.53
CA CYS A 213 19.28 1.18 7.43
C CYS A 213 20.56 0.55 6.85
N PRO A 214 21.64 1.32 6.67
CA PRO A 214 22.87 0.82 6.06
C PRO A 214 23.65 -0.15 6.95
N GLN A 215 23.49 -0.10 8.28
CA GLN A 215 24.17 -1.04 9.18
C GLN A 215 23.49 -2.40 9.27
N CYS A 216 22.16 -2.45 9.36
CA CYS A 216 21.43 -3.70 9.53
C CYS A 216 20.73 -4.20 8.26
N HIS A 217 20.75 -3.43 7.17
CA HIS A 217 20.09 -3.77 5.90
C HIS A 217 18.64 -4.21 6.13
N GLY A 218 17.86 -3.36 6.82
CA GLY A 218 16.46 -3.65 7.09
C GLY A 218 16.20 -4.72 8.16
N LYS A 219 17.20 -5.50 8.60
CA LYS A 219 17.04 -6.63 9.53
C LYS A 219 16.76 -6.25 10.98
N ARG A 220 16.82 -4.96 11.32
CA ARG A 220 16.47 -4.36 12.64
C ARG A 220 17.34 -4.78 13.84
N LEU A 221 18.14 -5.82 13.71
CA LEU A 221 18.87 -6.42 14.81
C LEU A 221 20.37 -6.10 14.75
N ARG A 222 21.05 -6.33 15.87
CA ARG A 222 22.51 -6.25 15.95
C ARG A 222 23.19 -7.41 15.20
N PRO A 223 24.44 -7.21 14.71
CA PRO A 223 25.20 -8.27 14.05
C PRO A 223 25.35 -9.53 14.91
N GLU A 224 25.54 -9.39 16.23
CA GLU A 224 25.69 -10.52 17.15
C GLU A 224 24.41 -11.37 17.25
N SER A 225 23.24 -10.73 17.18
CA SER A 225 21.95 -11.42 17.18
C SER A 225 21.67 -12.11 15.84
N LEU A 226 22.10 -11.51 14.74
CA LEU A 226 21.98 -12.06 13.38
C LEU A 226 22.95 -13.23 13.14
N ALA A 227 24.05 -13.30 13.88
CA ALA A 227 25.01 -14.39 13.80
C ALA A 227 24.49 -15.72 14.36
N VAL A 228 23.38 -15.70 15.12
CA VAL A 228 22.75 -16.92 15.65
C VAL A 228 21.83 -17.50 14.59
N THR A 229 22.08 -18.75 14.22
CA THR A 229 21.38 -19.43 13.13
C THR A 229 20.73 -20.75 13.57
N ILE A 230 19.72 -21.18 12.80
CA ILE A 230 19.06 -22.48 12.91
C ILE A 230 19.08 -23.13 11.52
N PRO A 231 19.35 -24.43 11.40
CA PRO A 231 19.33 -25.12 10.11
C PRO A 231 17.89 -25.25 9.58
N LEU A 232 17.66 -24.80 8.35
CA LEU A 232 16.41 -24.92 7.59
C LEU A 232 16.65 -25.70 6.29
N ALA A 233 15.64 -26.38 5.76
CA ALA A 233 15.72 -27.00 4.43
C ALA A 233 15.84 -25.92 3.32
N ASP A 234 16.70 -26.15 2.33
CA ASP A 234 17.04 -25.17 1.28
C ASP A 234 15.83 -24.82 0.38
N ALA A 235 14.92 -25.78 0.17
CA ALA A 235 13.65 -25.57 -0.54
C ALA A 235 12.71 -24.55 0.14
N ALA A 236 12.91 -24.24 1.42
CA ALA A 236 12.18 -23.17 2.11
C ALA A 236 12.83 -21.79 1.88
N ALA A 237 14.08 -21.73 1.41
CA ALA A 237 14.85 -20.50 1.23
C ALA A 237 14.88 -19.98 -0.21
N HIS A 238 14.71 -20.83 -1.24
CA HIS A 238 14.75 -20.44 -2.66
C HIS A 238 13.49 -20.93 -3.42
N PRO A 239 12.82 -20.10 -4.24
CA PRO A 239 11.86 -20.60 -5.22
C PRO A 239 12.58 -21.45 -6.28
N PRO A 240 11.90 -22.40 -6.96
CA PRO A 240 12.34 -22.80 -8.28
C PRO A 240 12.33 -21.56 -9.17
N SER A 241 13.52 -21.06 -9.52
CA SER A 241 13.67 -19.89 -10.37
C SER A 241 13.07 -20.19 -11.75
N THR A 242 12.10 -19.37 -12.17
CA THR A 242 11.66 -19.37 -13.56
C THR A 242 12.74 -18.71 -14.42
N LYS A 243 13.67 -19.51 -14.94
CA LYS A 243 14.34 -19.45 -16.25
C LYS A 243 15.72 -20.10 -16.16
N ASP A 244 15.90 -21.18 -16.93
CA ASP A 244 17.14 -21.91 -17.18
C ASP A 244 17.82 -22.59 -15.99
N GLU A 245 17.34 -23.78 -15.59
CA GLU A 245 18.23 -24.78 -14.98
C GLU A 245 17.91 -26.19 -15.54
N THR A 246 18.79 -26.65 -16.42
CA THR A 246 19.11 -28.07 -16.65
C THR A 246 20.01 -28.63 -15.53
N GLU A 247 20.10 -27.95 -14.39
CA GLU A 247 20.79 -28.46 -13.22
C GLU A 247 19.74 -29.17 -12.34
N PRO A 248 19.90 -30.47 -12.08
CA PRO A 248 18.99 -31.19 -11.20
C PRO A 248 19.11 -30.59 -9.80
N LEU A 249 17.97 -30.31 -9.17
CA LEU A 249 17.82 -30.03 -7.74
C LEU A 249 18.80 -30.93 -6.96
N GLU A 250 19.94 -30.40 -6.53
CA GLU A 250 20.95 -31.20 -5.82
C GLU A 250 20.40 -31.55 -4.43
N SER A 251 19.77 -32.71 -4.34
CA SER A 251 19.29 -33.39 -3.14
C SER A 251 18.25 -32.63 -2.29
N SER A 252 17.13 -33.30 -2.00
CA SER A 252 16.09 -32.87 -1.05
C SER A 252 16.55 -32.72 0.41
N ASP A 253 17.85 -32.85 0.69
CA ASP A 253 18.46 -32.86 2.02
C ASP A 253 19.41 -31.67 2.27
N ALA A 254 19.60 -30.76 1.31
CA ALA A 254 20.40 -29.55 1.52
C ALA A 254 19.78 -28.69 2.64
N ARG A 255 20.59 -28.35 3.65
CA ARG A 255 20.19 -27.51 4.78
C ARG A 255 21.07 -26.28 4.84
N ARG A 256 20.45 -25.12 5.10
CA ARG A 256 21.11 -23.84 5.24
C ARG A 256 20.86 -23.25 6.62
N ASP A 257 21.91 -22.71 7.20
CA ASP A 257 21.82 -21.94 8.44
C ASP A 257 21.16 -20.58 8.17
N ALA A 258 20.03 -20.33 8.84
CA ALA A 258 19.26 -19.11 8.71
C ALA A 258 19.18 -18.36 10.04
N SER A 259 19.39 -17.05 10.02
CA SER A 259 19.17 -16.19 11.19
C SER A 259 17.68 -15.95 11.44
N ILE A 260 17.34 -15.39 12.60
CA ILE A 260 15.95 -14.99 12.89
C ILE A 260 15.40 -13.99 11.87
N ALA A 261 16.25 -13.10 11.33
CA ALA A 261 15.83 -12.13 10.32
C ALA A 261 15.56 -12.83 8.97
N ASP A 262 16.34 -13.85 8.63
CA ASP A 262 16.15 -14.61 7.39
C ASP A 262 14.89 -15.48 7.48
N PHE A 263 14.60 -16.07 8.64
CA PHE A 263 13.34 -16.80 8.86
C PHE A 263 12.11 -15.88 8.79
N THR A 264 12.20 -14.67 9.36
CA THR A 264 11.09 -13.72 9.38
C THR A 264 10.86 -13.01 8.05
N SER A 265 11.84 -12.97 7.16
CA SER A 265 11.68 -12.44 5.80
C SER A 265 11.01 -13.42 4.84
N LEU A 266 10.98 -14.71 5.16
CA LEU A 266 10.22 -15.70 4.38
C LEU A 266 8.73 -15.37 4.34
N SER A 267 8.08 -15.71 3.23
CA SER A 267 6.61 -15.76 3.19
C SER A 267 6.09 -16.74 4.24
N LEU A 268 4.88 -16.53 4.75
CA LEU A 268 4.28 -17.37 5.79
C LEU A 268 4.12 -18.83 5.35
N GLU A 269 3.91 -19.06 4.05
CA GLU A 269 3.89 -20.41 3.48
C GLU A 269 5.27 -21.08 3.56
N ARG A 270 6.34 -20.36 3.23
CA ARG A 270 7.72 -20.86 3.33
C ARG A 270 8.20 -20.97 4.77
N ALA A 271 7.83 -20.02 5.63
CA ALA A 271 8.11 -20.08 7.05
C ALA A 271 7.48 -21.33 7.67
N LEU A 272 6.29 -21.74 7.22
CA LEU A 272 5.65 -22.98 7.66
C LEU A 272 6.44 -24.22 7.23
N LEU A 273 6.87 -24.28 5.96
CA LEU A 273 7.75 -25.35 5.47
C LEU A 273 9.07 -25.38 6.24
N GLY A 274 9.69 -24.21 6.43
CA GLY A 274 10.92 -24.04 7.20
C GLY A 274 10.75 -24.52 8.64
N ALA A 275 9.69 -24.12 9.33
CA ALA A 275 9.39 -24.52 10.70
C ALA A 275 9.17 -26.04 10.82
N ARG A 276 8.50 -26.68 9.84
CA ARG A 276 8.34 -28.14 9.80
C ARG A 276 9.65 -28.88 9.53
N SER A 277 10.57 -28.26 8.79
CA SER A 277 11.89 -28.82 8.47
C SER A 277 12.93 -28.66 9.59
N MET A 278 12.66 -27.88 10.63
CA MET A 278 13.59 -27.71 11.75
C MET A 278 13.78 -29.05 12.47
N HIS A 279 15.03 -29.52 12.53
CA HIS A 279 15.38 -30.77 13.18
C HIS A 279 16.34 -30.53 14.35
N PHE A 280 15.89 -30.86 15.56
CA PHE A 280 16.67 -30.78 16.77
C PHE A 280 17.05 -32.19 17.26
N SER A 281 18.25 -32.35 17.82
CA SER A 281 18.75 -33.63 18.34
C SER A 281 19.05 -33.53 19.84
N GLY A 282 19.11 -34.68 20.53
CA GLY A 282 19.49 -34.77 21.94
C GLY A 282 18.68 -33.85 22.87
N ARG A 283 19.40 -33.02 23.64
CA ARG A 283 18.83 -32.08 24.62
C ARG A 283 17.99 -30.97 23.97
N ASP A 284 18.39 -30.50 22.78
CA ASP A 284 17.73 -29.38 22.11
C ASP A 284 16.30 -29.73 21.70
N ARG A 285 16.08 -30.99 21.29
CA ARG A 285 14.75 -31.49 20.96
C ARG A 285 13.78 -31.39 22.13
N LEU A 286 14.21 -31.76 23.34
CA LEU A 286 13.36 -31.72 24.54
C LEU A 286 12.89 -30.30 24.89
N ILE A 287 13.69 -29.29 24.53
CA ILE A 287 13.39 -27.88 24.80
C ILE A 287 12.57 -27.28 23.65
N ALA A 288 12.98 -27.53 22.41
CA ALA A 288 12.47 -26.86 21.23
C ALA A 288 11.15 -27.45 20.70
N ASP A 289 10.85 -28.74 20.92
CA ASP A 289 9.68 -29.41 20.32
C ASP A 289 8.35 -28.70 20.65
N ARG A 290 8.16 -28.28 21.91
CA ARG A 290 6.95 -27.52 22.29
C ARG A 290 6.87 -26.15 21.60
N LEU A 291 8.01 -25.46 21.45
CA LEU A 291 8.08 -24.15 20.81
C LEU A 291 7.88 -24.26 19.29
N GLN A 292 8.46 -25.28 18.66
CA GLN A 292 8.32 -25.57 17.24
C GLN A 292 6.85 -25.86 16.90
N ARG A 293 6.16 -26.68 17.68
CA ARG A 293 4.73 -26.94 17.50
C ARG A 293 3.89 -25.68 17.59
N GLU A 294 4.13 -24.82 18.57
CA GLU A 294 3.43 -23.53 18.71
C GLU A 294 3.66 -22.61 17.50
N ILE A 295 4.88 -22.57 16.96
CA ILE A 295 5.21 -21.80 15.75
C ILE A 295 4.46 -22.37 14.54
N ILE A 296 4.50 -23.69 14.34
CA ILE A 296 3.83 -24.37 13.22
C ILE A 296 2.33 -24.09 13.26
N GLU A 297 1.67 -24.27 14.42
CA GLU A 297 0.24 -24.05 14.56
C GLU A 297 -0.15 -22.59 14.23
N ARG A 298 0.61 -21.59 14.72
CA ARG A 298 0.35 -20.18 14.40
C ARG A 298 0.51 -19.87 12.91
N LEU A 299 1.54 -20.43 12.28
CA LEU A 299 1.76 -20.27 10.85
C LEU A 299 0.67 -20.96 10.03
N GLU A 300 0.19 -22.12 10.45
CA GLU A 300 -0.95 -22.82 9.83
C GLU A 300 -2.21 -21.96 9.86
N PHE A 301 -2.53 -21.32 11.00
CA PHE A 301 -3.69 -20.43 11.09
C PHE A 301 -3.57 -19.20 10.18
N LEU A 302 -2.40 -18.56 10.13
CA LEU A 302 -2.18 -17.42 9.23
C LEU A 302 -2.31 -17.83 7.75
N ASN A 303 -1.79 -19.00 7.38
CA ASN A 303 -1.95 -19.55 6.02
C ASN A 303 -3.41 -19.92 5.71
N ALA A 304 -4.14 -20.47 6.69
CA ALA A 304 -5.54 -20.87 6.54
C ALA A 304 -6.46 -19.67 6.25
N VAL A 305 -6.18 -18.50 6.84
CA VAL A 305 -6.92 -17.26 6.54
C VAL A 305 -6.42 -16.54 5.26
N GLY A 306 -5.63 -17.22 4.42
CA GLY A 306 -5.22 -16.68 3.11
C GLY A 306 -4.11 -15.63 3.15
N LEU A 307 -3.31 -15.58 4.22
CA LEU A 307 -2.19 -14.62 4.34
C LEU A 307 -0.83 -15.20 3.95
N GLY A 308 -0.77 -16.38 3.33
CA GLY A 308 0.46 -17.11 3.08
C GLY A 308 1.55 -16.35 2.31
N TYR A 309 1.15 -15.35 1.52
CA TYR A 309 2.04 -14.50 0.73
C TYR A 309 2.76 -13.41 1.54
N LEU A 310 2.32 -13.12 2.77
CA LEU A 310 2.96 -12.12 3.63
C LEU A 310 4.24 -12.67 4.26
N SER A 311 5.18 -11.80 4.61
CA SER A 311 6.29 -12.16 5.50
C SER A 311 6.01 -11.75 6.94
N LEU A 312 6.66 -12.41 7.91
CA LEU A 312 6.60 -12.01 9.32
C LEU A 312 7.28 -10.65 9.57
N SER A 313 8.20 -10.24 8.69
CA SER A 313 8.90 -8.95 8.75
C SER A 313 8.09 -7.78 8.19
N ARG A 314 6.97 -8.04 7.49
CA ARG A 314 6.12 -7.00 6.88
C ARG A 314 5.61 -6.02 7.95
N SER A 315 5.67 -4.73 7.64
CA SER A 315 5.18 -3.69 8.54
C SER A 315 3.66 -3.77 8.70
N ALA A 316 3.18 -3.70 9.94
CA ALA A 316 1.75 -3.64 10.22
C ALA A 316 1.06 -2.41 9.61
N ALA A 317 1.81 -1.31 9.42
CA ALA A 317 1.29 -0.06 8.85
C ALA A 317 1.04 -0.14 7.33
N THR A 318 1.60 -1.14 6.64
CA THR A 318 1.41 -1.34 5.19
C THR A 318 0.41 -2.45 4.88
N LEU A 319 -0.26 -3.00 5.90
CA LEU A 319 -1.31 -3.99 5.72
C LEU A 319 -2.61 -3.30 5.28
N SER A 320 -3.37 -3.96 4.41
CA SER A 320 -4.75 -3.56 4.12
C SER A 320 -5.64 -3.80 5.35
N GLY A 321 -6.82 -3.18 5.38
CA GLY A 321 -7.81 -3.40 6.44
C GLY A 321 -8.16 -4.89 6.61
N GLY A 322 -8.45 -5.57 5.50
CA GLY A 322 -8.73 -7.01 5.48
C GLY A 322 -7.53 -7.87 5.90
N GLU A 323 -6.30 -7.53 5.48
CA GLU A 323 -5.08 -8.23 5.95
C GLU A 323 -4.94 -8.13 7.47
N GLY A 324 -5.06 -6.92 8.04
CA GLY A 324 -4.98 -6.70 9.48
C GLY A 324 -6.09 -7.41 10.27
N GLN A 325 -7.32 -7.41 9.75
CA GLN A 325 -8.45 -8.13 10.34
C GLN A 325 -8.21 -9.64 10.37
N ARG A 326 -7.71 -10.22 9.27
CA ARG A 326 -7.41 -11.66 9.19
C ARG A 326 -6.26 -12.09 10.09
N ILE A 327 -5.24 -11.24 10.29
CA ILE A 327 -4.19 -11.49 11.29
C ILE A 327 -4.81 -11.57 12.70
N ARG A 328 -5.73 -10.66 13.02
CA ARG A 328 -6.45 -10.67 14.30
C ARG A 328 -7.27 -11.95 14.43
N LEU A 329 -7.99 -12.36 13.40
CA LEU A 329 -8.75 -13.62 13.37
C LEU A 329 -7.86 -14.85 13.60
N ALA A 330 -6.75 -14.97 12.87
CA ALA A 330 -5.80 -16.07 13.05
C ALA A 330 -5.24 -16.12 14.49
N THR A 331 -4.96 -14.94 15.08
CA THR A 331 -4.51 -14.83 16.47
C THR A 331 -5.58 -15.34 17.46
N GLN A 332 -6.86 -15.04 17.19
CA GLN A 332 -7.96 -15.53 18.01
C GLN A 332 -8.17 -17.04 17.87
N ILE A 333 -8.11 -17.59 16.66
CA ILE A 333 -8.20 -19.03 16.42
C ILE A 333 -7.08 -19.76 17.19
N GLY A 334 -5.85 -19.23 17.14
CA GLY A 334 -4.71 -19.78 17.86
C GLY A 334 -4.83 -19.76 19.39
N SER A 335 -5.68 -18.90 19.95
CA SER A 335 -5.92 -18.86 21.41
C SER A 335 -6.74 -20.03 21.96
N ARG A 336 -7.41 -20.79 21.08
CA ARG A 336 -8.26 -21.96 21.40
C ARG A 336 -9.27 -21.72 22.53
N LEU A 337 -9.77 -20.48 22.63
CA LEU A 337 -10.80 -20.15 23.61
C LEU A 337 -12.12 -20.87 23.29
N ARG A 338 -12.93 -21.11 24.32
CA ARG A 338 -14.26 -21.72 24.24
C ARG A 338 -15.28 -20.85 24.94
N GLY A 339 -16.54 -20.90 24.51
CA GLY A 339 -17.63 -20.10 25.09
C GLY A 339 -17.53 -18.61 24.76
N VAL A 340 -16.78 -18.24 23.73
CA VAL A 340 -16.63 -16.86 23.27
C VAL A 340 -17.64 -16.56 22.16
N LEU A 341 -18.23 -15.36 22.19
CA LEU A 341 -18.97 -14.79 21.07
C LEU A 341 -18.01 -13.95 20.23
N TYR A 342 -17.64 -14.48 19.06
CA TYR A 342 -16.89 -13.73 18.07
C TYR A 342 -17.85 -12.96 17.18
N VAL A 343 -17.70 -11.64 17.14
CA VAL A 343 -18.44 -10.76 16.22
C VAL A 343 -17.47 -10.27 15.16
N LEU A 344 -17.69 -10.68 13.91
CA LEU A 344 -16.86 -10.35 12.76
C LEU A 344 -17.63 -9.45 11.80
N ASP A 345 -16.94 -8.46 11.27
CA ASP A 345 -17.47 -7.47 10.34
C ASP A 345 -16.82 -7.69 8.97
N GLU A 346 -17.51 -8.38 8.06
CA GLU A 346 -17.08 -8.67 6.69
C GLU A 346 -15.66 -9.26 6.55
N PRO A 347 -15.37 -10.44 7.13
CA PRO A 347 -14.04 -11.03 7.07
C PRO A 347 -13.57 -11.41 5.65
N SER A 348 -14.47 -11.46 4.65
CA SER A 348 -14.14 -11.71 3.25
C SER A 348 -13.54 -10.50 2.50
N ILE A 349 -13.47 -9.31 3.12
CA ILE A 349 -12.95 -8.09 2.47
C ILE A 349 -11.54 -8.29 1.89
N GLY A 350 -11.34 -7.88 0.64
CA GLY A 350 -10.06 -7.97 -0.07
C GLY A 350 -9.54 -9.39 -0.25
N LEU A 351 -10.45 -10.38 -0.23
CA LEU A 351 -10.15 -11.79 -0.39
C LEU A 351 -10.70 -12.27 -1.75
N HIS A 352 -9.90 -13.08 -2.44
CA HIS A 352 -10.34 -13.71 -3.69
C HIS A 352 -11.26 -14.91 -3.39
N GLN A 353 -12.23 -15.21 -4.28
CA GLN A 353 -13.22 -16.28 -4.07
C GLN A 353 -12.60 -17.66 -3.74
N ARG A 354 -11.42 -17.93 -4.29
CA ARG A 354 -10.61 -19.12 -3.97
C ARG A 354 -10.30 -19.23 -2.48
N ASP A 355 -9.82 -18.13 -1.88
CA ASP A 355 -9.35 -18.13 -0.50
C ASP A 355 -10.53 -18.00 0.47
N ASN A 356 -11.69 -17.51 0.00
CA ASN A 356 -12.92 -17.40 0.78
C ASN A 356 -13.39 -18.75 1.33
N GLN A 357 -13.24 -19.83 0.55
CA GLN A 357 -13.54 -21.17 1.03
C GLN A 357 -12.67 -21.59 2.24
N ARG A 358 -11.40 -21.15 2.27
CA ARG A 358 -10.49 -21.42 3.40
C ARG A 358 -10.90 -20.63 4.63
N LEU A 359 -11.30 -19.36 4.45
CA LEU A 359 -11.84 -18.53 5.51
C LEU A 359 -13.10 -19.15 6.13
N ILE A 360 -14.07 -19.54 5.31
CA ILE A 360 -15.31 -20.20 5.78
C ILE A 360 -14.97 -21.45 6.60
N SER A 361 -14.06 -22.29 6.11
CA SER A 361 -13.61 -23.49 6.83
C SER A 361 -12.97 -23.15 8.18
N ALA A 362 -12.21 -22.05 8.27
CA ALA A 362 -11.62 -21.57 9.51
C ALA A 362 -12.68 -21.05 10.51
N LEU A 363 -13.73 -20.40 10.02
CA LEU A 363 -14.86 -19.93 10.83
C LEU A 363 -15.70 -21.10 11.36
N GLU A 364 -15.97 -22.12 10.52
CA GLU A 364 -16.63 -23.37 10.93
C GLU A 364 -15.82 -24.06 12.04
N ASN A 365 -14.50 -24.18 11.88
CA ASN A 365 -13.64 -24.74 12.93
C ASN A 365 -13.70 -23.93 14.23
N LEU A 366 -13.71 -22.59 14.14
CA LEU A 366 -13.81 -21.72 15.31
C LEU A 366 -15.13 -21.94 16.07
N ARG A 367 -16.24 -22.09 15.34
CA ARG A 367 -17.56 -22.46 15.86
C ARG A 367 -17.51 -23.84 16.53
N ASP A 368 -16.99 -24.85 15.84
CA ASP A 368 -17.00 -26.25 16.26
C ASP A 368 -16.14 -26.52 17.50
N ILE A 369 -15.15 -25.68 17.79
CA ILE A 369 -14.38 -25.70 19.04
C ILE A 369 -15.27 -25.37 20.27
N GLY A 370 -16.48 -24.84 20.07
CA GLY A 370 -17.45 -24.50 21.11
C GLY A 370 -17.65 -23.00 21.29
N ASN A 371 -17.56 -22.23 20.20
CA ASN A 371 -17.78 -20.79 20.20
C ASN A 371 -19.01 -20.42 19.37
N THR A 372 -19.53 -19.22 19.58
CA THR A 372 -20.54 -18.63 18.69
C THR A 372 -19.85 -17.64 17.77
N VAL A 373 -20.07 -17.76 16.46
CA VAL A 373 -19.47 -16.91 15.45
C VAL A 373 -20.59 -16.13 14.76
N LEU A 374 -20.72 -14.85 15.09
CA LEU A 374 -21.65 -13.92 14.47
C LEU A 374 -20.89 -13.13 13.41
N VAL A 375 -21.30 -13.27 12.15
CA VAL A 375 -20.64 -12.62 11.01
C VAL A 375 -21.62 -11.69 10.34
N VAL A 376 -21.24 -10.43 10.18
CA VAL A 376 -21.89 -9.48 9.25
C VAL A 376 -21.23 -9.70 7.89
N GLU A 377 -21.99 -10.09 6.88
CA GLU A 377 -21.45 -10.43 5.56
C GLU A 377 -22.44 -10.10 4.44
N HIS A 378 -21.86 -9.96 3.24
CA HIS A 378 -22.57 -9.78 1.98
C HIS A 378 -22.15 -10.83 0.93
N ASP A 379 -21.12 -11.65 1.21
CA ASP A 379 -20.69 -12.74 0.33
C ASP A 379 -21.69 -13.91 0.30
N GLU A 380 -22.01 -14.34 -0.93
CA GLU A 380 -22.97 -15.41 -1.21
C GLU A 380 -22.52 -16.77 -0.64
N ASP A 381 -21.25 -17.14 -0.80
CA ASP A 381 -20.75 -18.44 -0.35
C ASP A 381 -20.83 -18.57 1.18
N THR A 382 -20.51 -17.49 1.89
CA THR A 382 -20.60 -17.41 3.35
C THR A 382 -22.04 -17.51 3.83
N MET A 383 -22.96 -16.78 3.21
CA MET A 383 -24.39 -16.87 3.54
C MET A 383 -24.94 -18.28 3.30
N ARG A 384 -24.60 -18.91 2.17
CA ARG A 384 -25.05 -20.28 1.86
C ARG A 384 -24.52 -21.33 2.84
N LYS A 385 -23.35 -21.09 3.43
CA LYS A 385 -22.70 -21.98 4.41
C LYS A 385 -23.10 -21.70 5.86
N ALA A 386 -23.76 -20.57 6.14
CA ALA A 386 -24.18 -20.21 7.48
C ALA A 386 -25.21 -21.21 8.04
N ASP A 387 -25.10 -21.52 9.33
CA ASP A 387 -26.10 -22.34 10.03
C ASP A 387 -27.43 -21.59 10.19
N TYR A 388 -27.34 -20.27 10.35
CA TYR A 388 -28.45 -19.37 10.61
C TYR A 388 -28.15 -17.98 10.06
N ILE A 389 -29.15 -17.34 9.47
CA ILE A 389 -29.06 -15.99 8.90
C ILE A 389 -30.10 -15.09 9.56
N LEU A 390 -29.69 -13.85 9.85
CA LEU A 390 -30.56 -12.75 10.23
C LEU A 390 -30.52 -11.70 9.12
N ASP A 391 -31.62 -11.55 8.39
CA ASP A 391 -31.72 -10.56 7.31
C ASP A 391 -32.34 -9.27 7.84
N LEU A 392 -31.59 -8.16 7.72
CA LEU A 392 -31.99 -6.83 8.18
C LEU A 392 -32.35 -5.94 6.99
N GLY A 393 -33.44 -5.16 7.11
CA GLY A 393 -33.90 -4.31 6.01
C GLY A 393 -35.18 -3.54 6.36
N PRO A 394 -36.03 -3.21 5.37
CA PRO A 394 -35.85 -3.42 3.92
C PRO A 394 -34.90 -2.42 3.23
N GLY A 395 -34.46 -1.37 3.92
CA GLY A 395 -33.50 -0.39 3.39
C GLY A 395 -32.52 0.10 4.46
N ALA A 396 -31.79 1.17 4.16
CA ALA A 396 -30.83 1.77 5.09
C ALA A 396 -31.43 2.94 5.89
N GLY A 397 -30.77 3.32 7.00
CA GLY A 397 -31.20 4.42 7.86
C GLY A 397 -32.57 4.19 8.50
N LYS A 398 -33.46 5.18 8.44
CA LYS A 398 -34.82 5.10 9.02
C LYS A 398 -35.70 4.03 8.36
N ASN A 399 -35.37 3.63 7.14
CA ASN A 399 -36.07 2.57 6.40
C ASN A 399 -35.50 1.17 6.71
N GLY A 400 -34.51 1.08 7.60
CA GLY A 400 -33.88 -0.16 8.05
C GLY A 400 -34.12 -0.45 9.52
N GLY A 401 -33.35 -1.40 10.05
CA GLY A 401 -33.41 -1.79 11.47
C GLY A 401 -34.53 -2.77 11.80
N PHE A 402 -35.21 -3.32 10.80
CA PHE A 402 -36.21 -4.38 10.97
C PHE A 402 -35.64 -5.74 10.57
N LEU A 403 -36.02 -6.78 11.30
CA LEU A 403 -35.72 -8.15 10.95
C LEU A 403 -36.71 -8.62 9.86
N MET A 404 -36.23 -8.76 8.63
CA MET A 404 -37.03 -9.14 7.46
C MET A 404 -37.30 -10.64 7.42
N ALA A 405 -36.26 -11.41 7.76
CA ALA A 405 -36.28 -12.85 7.80
C ALA A 405 -35.22 -13.36 8.78
N SER A 406 -35.50 -14.50 9.41
CA SER A 406 -34.53 -15.20 10.24
C SER A 406 -34.74 -16.70 10.13
N GLY A 407 -33.68 -17.45 9.92
CA GLY A 407 -33.78 -18.89 9.71
C GLY A 407 -32.53 -19.47 9.06
N THR A 408 -32.66 -20.69 8.57
CA THR A 408 -31.65 -21.35 7.74
C THR A 408 -31.54 -20.65 6.37
N PRO A 409 -30.41 -20.78 5.64
CA PRO A 409 -30.28 -20.19 4.30
C PRO A 409 -31.41 -20.58 3.33
N ALA A 410 -31.90 -21.81 3.41
CA ALA A 410 -33.03 -22.29 2.60
C ALA A 410 -34.35 -21.56 2.92
N GLU A 411 -34.61 -21.27 4.21
CA GLU A 411 -35.78 -20.51 4.64
C GLU A 411 -35.70 -19.04 4.21
N ILE A 412 -34.50 -18.44 4.26
CA ILE A 412 -34.27 -17.08 3.75
C ILE A 412 -34.55 -17.01 2.24
N MET A 413 -34.01 -17.96 1.46
CA MET A 413 -34.24 -18.03 0.00
C MET A 413 -35.71 -18.22 -0.38
N ALA A 414 -36.51 -18.86 0.48
CA ALA A 414 -37.94 -19.05 0.28
C ALA A 414 -38.77 -17.79 0.65
N ASN A 415 -38.25 -16.90 1.49
CA ASN A 415 -38.98 -15.76 2.00
C ASN A 415 -39.08 -14.62 0.97
N PRO A 416 -40.28 -14.24 0.51
CA PRO A 416 -40.46 -13.17 -0.49
C PRO A 416 -40.17 -11.76 0.05
N ASN A 417 -40.15 -11.56 1.38
CA ASN A 417 -39.88 -10.27 2.00
C ASN A 417 -38.38 -9.99 2.18
N SER A 418 -37.53 -11.01 1.99
CA SER A 418 -36.08 -10.89 2.10
C SER A 418 -35.48 -10.56 0.74
N VAL A 419 -34.99 -9.33 0.56
CA VAL A 419 -34.28 -8.95 -0.69
C VAL A 419 -33.05 -9.83 -0.87
N THR A 420 -32.32 -10.10 0.21
CA THR A 420 -31.20 -11.03 0.26
C THR A 420 -31.61 -12.43 -0.23
N GLY A 421 -32.72 -12.97 0.27
CA GLY A 421 -33.27 -14.25 -0.17
C GLY A 421 -33.66 -14.30 -1.64
N LEU A 422 -34.16 -13.19 -2.19
CA LEU A 422 -34.48 -13.08 -3.62
C LEU A 422 -33.23 -13.12 -4.51
N TYR A 423 -32.12 -12.50 -4.08
CA TYR A 423 -30.83 -12.62 -4.76
C TYR A 423 -30.25 -14.04 -4.64
N LEU A 424 -30.22 -14.60 -3.42
CA LEU A 424 -29.70 -15.96 -3.18
C LEU A 424 -30.50 -17.04 -3.93
N SER A 425 -31.80 -16.85 -4.15
CA SER A 425 -32.64 -17.76 -4.93
C SER A 425 -32.54 -17.55 -6.46
N GLY A 426 -31.84 -16.50 -6.91
CA GLY A 426 -31.74 -16.12 -8.32
C GLY A 426 -33.03 -15.53 -8.91
N LYS A 427 -34.00 -15.14 -8.07
CA LYS A 427 -35.24 -14.46 -8.52
C LYS A 427 -34.96 -13.02 -8.93
N ILE A 428 -33.99 -12.37 -8.27
CA ILE A 428 -33.41 -11.10 -8.68
C ILE A 428 -31.97 -11.39 -9.06
N ASP A 429 -31.56 -10.85 -10.20
CA ASP A 429 -30.20 -11.02 -10.71
C ASP A 429 -29.50 -9.65 -10.81
N ILE A 430 -28.17 -9.64 -10.62
CA ILE A 430 -27.33 -8.45 -10.77
C ILE A 430 -26.89 -8.35 -12.23
N ILE A 431 -27.86 -8.33 -13.16
CA ILE A 431 -27.58 -8.06 -14.56
C ILE A 431 -28.02 -6.64 -14.88
N THR A 432 -27.04 -5.75 -15.05
CA THR A 432 -27.30 -4.39 -15.54
C THR A 432 -27.26 -4.28 -17.07
N ARG A 433 -26.73 -5.31 -17.77
CA ARG A 433 -26.72 -5.39 -19.25
C ARG A 433 -27.07 -6.78 -19.85
N PRO A 434 -28.37 -7.12 -20.00
CA PRO A 434 -28.82 -8.28 -20.78
C PRO A 434 -29.64 -7.86 -22.01
N THR A 435 -29.15 -6.98 -22.90
CA THR A 435 -29.82 -6.74 -24.20
C THR A 435 -28.84 -6.45 -25.35
N PRO A 436 -29.22 -6.78 -26.62
CA PRO A 436 -28.36 -6.64 -27.80
C PRO A 436 -27.82 -5.23 -28.07
N ASP A 437 -28.50 -4.20 -27.57
CA ASP A 437 -28.12 -2.78 -27.73
C ASP A 437 -27.05 -2.33 -26.71
N LYS A 438 -26.64 -3.21 -25.79
CA LYS A 438 -25.74 -2.93 -24.66
C LYS A 438 -24.57 -3.94 -24.57
N ALA A 439 -24.05 -4.41 -25.71
CA ALA A 439 -22.82 -5.20 -25.75
C ALA A 439 -21.65 -4.50 -25.01
N PRO A 440 -20.61 -5.24 -24.58
CA PRO A 440 -19.38 -4.65 -24.07
C PRO A 440 -18.87 -3.57 -25.03
N ARG A 441 -18.43 -2.43 -24.48
CA ARG A 441 -17.97 -1.30 -25.29
C ARG A 441 -16.78 -1.76 -26.13
N PRO A 442 -16.76 -1.48 -27.45
CA PRO A 442 -15.66 -1.90 -28.29
C PRO A 442 -14.38 -1.16 -27.89
N VAL A 443 -13.27 -1.89 -27.80
CA VAL A 443 -11.95 -1.32 -27.53
C VAL A 443 -11.53 -0.45 -28.73
N THR A 444 -11.46 0.86 -28.53
CA THR A 444 -11.28 1.86 -29.61
C THR A 444 -9.83 2.01 -30.11
N GLY A 445 -8.92 1.12 -29.69
CA GLY A 445 -7.49 1.17 -30.03
C GLY A 445 -6.71 2.28 -29.31
N LYS A 446 -7.34 3.02 -28.39
CA LYS A 446 -6.68 3.96 -27.48
C LYS A 446 -6.22 3.23 -26.23
N TRP A 447 -4.92 3.28 -25.95
CA TRP A 447 -4.31 2.54 -24.85
C TRP A 447 -3.49 3.45 -23.97
N LEU A 448 -3.53 3.15 -22.67
CA LEU A 448 -2.58 3.58 -21.67
C LEU A 448 -1.73 2.36 -21.33
N SER A 449 -0.41 2.47 -21.33
CA SER A 449 0.46 1.31 -21.10
C SER A 449 1.53 1.59 -20.06
N VAL A 450 1.73 0.64 -19.16
CA VAL A 450 2.86 0.60 -18.23
C VAL A 450 3.87 -0.37 -18.80
N GLU A 451 5.10 0.09 -19.05
CA GLU A 451 6.19 -0.74 -19.56
C GLU A 451 7.09 -1.17 -18.41
N ASP A 452 7.33 -2.48 -18.33
CA ASP A 452 8.41 -3.08 -17.53
C ASP A 452 8.36 -2.69 -16.04
N ALA A 453 7.20 -2.89 -15.42
CA ALA A 453 6.95 -2.67 -14.00
C ALA A 453 7.65 -3.73 -13.12
N ARG A 454 8.41 -3.26 -12.13
CA ARG A 454 9.29 -4.06 -11.26
C ARG A 454 9.09 -3.87 -9.76
N SER A 455 8.19 -2.96 -9.36
CA SER A 455 8.00 -2.69 -7.93
C SER A 455 7.43 -3.89 -7.17
N HIS A 456 7.92 -4.11 -5.95
CA HIS A 456 7.54 -5.23 -5.07
C HIS A 456 7.70 -6.60 -5.74
N ASN A 457 6.61 -7.33 -5.96
CA ASN A 457 6.63 -8.66 -6.54
C ASN A 457 6.38 -8.67 -8.06
N LEU A 458 6.23 -7.51 -8.71
CA LEU A 458 5.98 -7.43 -10.16
C LEU A 458 7.21 -7.90 -10.96
N GLN A 459 7.01 -8.84 -11.88
CA GLN A 459 8.07 -9.48 -12.64
C GLN A 459 8.22 -8.88 -14.05
N ASN A 460 8.74 -7.66 -14.16
CA ASN A 460 8.93 -6.94 -15.44
C ASN A 460 7.63 -6.85 -16.27
N VAL A 461 6.52 -6.51 -15.59
CA VAL A 461 5.18 -6.56 -16.18
C VAL A 461 4.98 -5.41 -17.16
N THR A 462 4.57 -5.73 -18.39
CA THR A 462 4.05 -4.73 -19.34
C THR A 462 2.55 -4.89 -19.46
N ALA A 463 1.79 -3.88 -19.03
CA ALA A 463 0.33 -3.90 -18.96
C ALA A 463 -0.28 -2.85 -19.88
N HIS A 464 -1.35 -3.22 -20.58
CA HIS A 464 -2.07 -2.34 -21.51
C HIS A 464 -3.52 -2.17 -21.06
N PHE A 465 -3.91 -0.92 -20.82
CA PHE A 465 -5.23 -0.53 -20.34
C PHE A 465 -5.99 0.21 -21.45
N PRO A 466 -7.12 -0.31 -21.93
CA PRO A 466 -7.91 0.37 -22.95
C PRO A 466 -8.62 1.60 -22.37
N LEU A 467 -8.65 2.70 -23.14
CA LEU A 467 -9.32 3.94 -22.74
C LEU A 467 -10.75 4.01 -23.26
N GLY A 468 -11.62 4.67 -22.49
CA GLY A 468 -13.05 4.87 -22.80
C GLY A 468 -13.93 3.66 -22.50
N VAL A 469 -13.42 2.69 -21.72
CA VAL A 469 -14.14 1.48 -21.32
C VAL A 469 -13.97 1.24 -19.82
N MET A 470 -14.75 0.31 -19.27
CA MET A 470 -14.65 -0.15 -17.89
C MET A 470 -13.69 -1.34 -17.82
N THR A 471 -12.49 -1.10 -17.28
CA THR A 471 -11.46 -2.12 -17.10
C THR A 471 -11.41 -2.58 -15.65
N VAL A 472 -11.48 -3.89 -15.40
CA VAL A 472 -11.33 -4.46 -14.06
C VAL A 472 -10.01 -5.21 -13.94
N ILE A 473 -9.23 -4.87 -12.92
CA ILE A 473 -8.00 -5.57 -12.53
C ILE A 473 -8.36 -6.54 -11.41
N THR A 474 -8.11 -7.81 -11.64
CA THR A 474 -8.52 -8.90 -10.75
C THR A 474 -7.36 -9.88 -10.53
N GLY A 475 -7.64 -10.97 -9.81
CA GLY A 475 -6.65 -11.97 -9.40
C GLY A 475 -6.42 -11.98 -7.89
N VAL A 476 -5.68 -12.98 -7.39
CA VAL A 476 -5.60 -13.30 -5.95
C VAL A 476 -4.99 -12.20 -5.07
N SER A 477 -5.24 -12.23 -3.76
CA SER A 477 -4.65 -11.26 -2.82
C SER A 477 -3.12 -11.39 -2.83
N GLY A 478 -2.42 -10.25 -2.86
CA GLY A 478 -0.96 -10.21 -2.98
C GLY A 478 -0.40 -10.41 -4.40
N SER A 479 -1.22 -10.53 -5.46
CA SER A 479 -0.73 -10.72 -6.84
C SER A 479 -0.07 -9.50 -7.48
N GLY A 480 -0.11 -8.33 -6.83
CA GLY A 480 0.49 -7.07 -7.32
C GLY A 480 -0.49 -6.07 -7.95
N LYS A 481 -1.81 -6.27 -7.83
CA LYS A 481 -2.86 -5.37 -8.37
C LYS A 481 -2.69 -3.92 -7.94
N SER A 482 -2.67 -3.68 -6.62
CA SER A 482 -2.52 -2.33 -6.05
C SER A 482 -1.17 -1.71 -6.39
N THR A 483 -0.10 -2.51 -6.44
CA THR A 483 1.21 -2.02 -6.85
C THR A 483 1.22 -1.53 -8.30
N LEU A 484 0.63 -2.30 -9.22
CA LEU A 484 0.55 -1.93 -10.63
C LEU A 484 -0.30 -0.67 -10.85
N VAL A 485 -1.49 -0.61 -10.22
CA VAL A 485 -2.47 0.46 -10.48
C VAL A 485 -2.24 1.70 -9.61
N ASN A 486 -2.06 1.54 -8.29
CA ASN A 486 -1.93 2.67 -7.37
C ASN A 486 -0.47 3.16 -7.27
N ASP A 487 0.50 2.27 -7.01
CA ASP A 487 1.87 2.70 -6.74
C ASP A 487 2.63 3.10 -8.01
N ILE A 488 2.33 2.49 -9.15
CA ILE A 488 2.97 2.79 -10.44
C ILE A 488 2.07 3.68 -11.30
N LEU A 489 0.95 3.16 -11.79
CA LEU A 489 0.14 3.86 -12.80
C LEU A 489 -0.39 5.21 -12.30
N TYR A 490 -1.07 5.22 -11.15
CA TYR A 490 -1.63 6.45 -10.57
C TYR A 490 -0.55 7.47 -10.23
N ARG A 491 0.49 7.08 -9.48
CA ARG A 491 1.54 8.03 -9.07
C ARG A 491 2.28 8.63 -10.26
N SER A 492 2.59 7.84 -11.28
CA SER A 492 3.22 8.34 -12.50
C SER A 492 2.31 9.32 -13.25
N LEU A 493 1.02 9.01 -13.38
CA LEU A 493 0.06 9.93 -14.01
C LEU A 493 -0.16 11.20 -13.18
N ALA A 494 -0.21 11.09 -11.85
CA ALA A 494 -0.34 12.23 -10.96
C ALA A 494 0.91 13.13 -11.02
N LYS A 495 2.11 12.54 -11.16
CA LYS A 495 3.36 13.26 -11.38
C LYS A 495 3.34 13.99 -12.73
N GLU A 496 2.92 13.34 -13.81
CA GLU A 496 2.88 13.95 -15.16
C GLU A 496 1.78 15.01 -15.32
N LEU A 497 0.56 14.73 -14.85
CA LEU A 497 -0.62 15.60 -15.06
C LEU A 497 -0.75 16.70 -14.02
N TYR A 498 -0.33 16.45 -12.78
CA TYR A 498 -0.54 17.39 -11.65
C TYR A 498 0.76 17.88 -11.01
N GLY A 499 1.93 17.38 -11.43
CA GLY A 499 3.19 17.70 -10.78
C GLY A 499 3.28 17.15 -9.35
N SER A 500 2.63 16.02 -9.08
CA SER A 500 2.75 15.33 -7.79
C SER A 500 4.22 15.03 -7.45
N ARG A 501 4.54 15.08 -6.16
CA ARG A 501 5.89 14.80 -5.62
C ARG A 501 6.07 13.37 -5.14
N GLU A 502 5.00 12.57 -5.20
CA GLU A 502 5.10 11.16 -4.87
C GLU A 502 5.87 10.43 -5.97
N GLU A 503 6.90 9.69 -5.56
CA GLU A 503 7.66 8.86 -6.49
C GLU A 503 6.86 7.60 -6.85
N PRO A 504 6.66 7.33 -8.15
CA PRO A 504 6.05 6.09 -8.59
C PRO A 504 6.96 4.90 -8.32
N GLY A 505 6.37 3.72 -8.17
CA GLY A 505 7.12 2.46 -8.08
C GLY A 505 8.00 2.22 -9.31
N GLU A 506 8.99 1.35 -9.18
CA GLU A 506 9.95 1.06 -10.25
C GLU A 506 9.24 0.55 -11.53
N HIS A 507 9.45 1.26 -12.64
CA HIS A 507 8.96 0.94 -13.98
C HIS A 507 9.82 1.64 -15.03
N LYS A 508 9.74 1.24 -16.30
CA LYS A 508 10.52 1.86 -17.38
C LYS A 508 9.88 3.12 -17.94
N ALA A 509 8.60 3.06 -18.33
CA ALA A 509 7.89 4.18 -18.91
C ALA A 509 6.36 4.00 -18.83
N ILE A 510 5.63 5.12 -18.87
CA ILE A 510 4.19 5.13 -19.13
C ILE A 510 3.94 5.76 -20.50
N HIS A 511 3.12 5.08 -21.30
CA HIS A 511 2.73 5.51 -22.64
C HIS A 511 1.25 5.85 -22.70
N GLY A 512 0.90 6.91 -23.43
CA GLY A 512 -0.50 7.28 -23.67
C GLY A 512 -1.11 8.25 -22.66
N ALA A 513 -0.35 8.77 -21.69
CA ALA A 513 -0.80 9.74 -20.68
C ALA A 513 -1.40 11.02 -21.29
N ALA A 514 -0.85 11.51 -22.41
CA ALA A 514 -1.37 12.68 -23.14
C ALA A 514 -2.82 12.53 -23.66
N GLN A 515 -3.38 11.32 -23.64
CA GLN A 515 -4.77 11.06 -23.99
C GLN A 515 -5.74 11.45 -22.86
N LEU A 516 -5.26 11.63 -21.64
CA LEU A 516 -6.03 11.97 -20.45
C LEU A 516 -5.83 13.44 -20.06
N ASP A 517 -6.89 14.07 -19.57
CA ASP A 517 -6.80 15.42 -18.98
C ASP A 517 -6.61 15.34 -17.45
N LYS A 518 -7.11 14.26 -16.84
CA LYS A 518 -7.18 14.04 -15.39
C LYS A 518 -7.13 12.55 -15.05
N VAL A 519 -6.47 12.24 -13.95
CA VAL A 519 -6.57 10.97 -13.23
C VAL A 519 -7.16 11.23 -11.84
N ILE A 520 -8.13 10.42 -11.41
CA ILE A 520 -8.80 10.57 -10.13
C ILE A 520 -8.80 9.21 -9.43
N GLN A 521 -8.12 9.14 -8.28
CA GLN A 521 -8.15 7.96 -7.41
C GLN A 521 -9.26 8.10 -6.38
N ILE A 522 -10.06 7.04 -6.25
CA ILE A 522 -11.16 6.92 -5.29
C ILE A 522 -10.89 5.69 -4.42
N ASP A 523 -10.14 5.92 -3.35
CA ASP A 523 -9.73 4.93 -2.35
C ASP A 523 -10.66 4.92 -1.13
N GLN A 524 -10.51 3.92 -0.27
CA GLN A 524 -11.29 3.74 0.96
C GLN A 524 -10.79 4.59 2.15
N SER A 525 -9.76 5.43 1.94
CA SER A 525 -9.25 6.25 3.03
C SER A 525 -10.34 7.18 3.60
N PRO A 526 -10.36 7.42 4.93
CA PRO A 526 -11.36 8.29 5.53
C PRO A 526 -11.38 9.68 4.88
N ILE A 527 -12.57 10.22 4.63
CA ILE A 527 -12.75 11.58 4.10
C ILE A 527 -12.11 12.65 5.00
N GLY A 528 -12.10 12.39 6.31
CA GLY A 528 -11.46 13.24 7.29
C GLY A 528 -11.24 12.49 8.59
N ARG A 529 -10.20 12.88 9.32
CA ARG A 529 -9.82 12.30 10.61
C ARG A 529 -10.40 13.04 11.82
N THR A 530 -11.26 14.04 11.58
CA THR A 530 -11.86 14.87 12.63
C THR A 530 -13.37 14.98 12.46
N PRO A 531 -14.13 15.21 13.55
CA PRO A 531 -15.59 15.41 13.48
C PRO A 531 -16.05 16.66 12.71
N ARG A 532 -15.10 17.52 12.33
CA ARG A 532 -15.36 18.74 11.54
C ARG A 532 -15.60 18.42 10.07
N SER A 533 -15.05 17.32 9.58
CA SER A 533 -15.34 16.82 8.24
C SER A 533 -16.67 16.07 8.27
N ASN A 534 -17.54 16.36 7.32
CA ASN A 534 -18.85 15.72 7.16
C ASN A 534 -19.28 15.77 5.67
N PRO A 535 -20.34 15.05 5.27
CA PRO A 535 -20.83 15.06 3.88
C PRO A 535 -21.04 16.47 3.33
N ALA A 536 -21.62 17.38 4.12
CA ALA A 536 -21.93 18.73 3.68
C ALA A 536 -20.66 19.57 3.37
N THR A 537 -19.64 19.48 4.22
CA THR A 537 -18.36 20.19 4.04
C THR A 537 -17.54 19.58 2.91
N TYR A 538 -17.49 18.26 2.80
CA TYR A 538 -16.67 17.57 1.82
C TYR A 538 -17.15 17.78 0.37
N THR A 539 -18.47 17.69 0.15
CA THR A 539 -19.09 17.96 -1.16
C THR A 539 -19.16 19.47 -1.48
N GLY A 540 -18.90 20.31 -0.48
CA GLY A 540 -18.95 21.76 -0.58
C GLY A 540 -20.37 22.34 -0.68
N VAL A 541 -21.42 21.56 -0.40
CA VAL A 541 -22.80 22.09 -0.30
C VAL A 541 -22.96 23.01 0.90
N PHE A 542 -22.17 22.80 1.95
CA PHE A 542 -22.29 23.57 3.19
C PHE A 542 -22.00 25.06 3.00
N THR A 543 -21.15 25.45 2.06
CA THR A 543 -20.92 26.87 1.75
C THR A 543 -22.19 27.53 1.22
N ALA A 544 -22.85 26.91 0.24
CA ALA A 544 -24.10 27.43 -0.31
C ALA A 544 -25.22 27.49 0.74
N ILE A 545 -25.29 26.50 1.64
CA ILE A 545 -26.25 26.50 2.76
C ILE A 545 -25.96 27.67 3.72
N ARG A 546 -24.70 27.93 4.07
CA ARG A 546 -24.35 29.07 4.94
C ARG A 546 -24.66 30.41 4.30
N ASP A 547 -24.43 30.54 3.00
CA ASP A 547 -24.73 31.74 2.24
C ASP A 547 -26.25 32.00 2.22
N LEU A 548 -27.05 30.95 2.02
CA LEU A 548 -28.52 31.02 2.13
C LEU A 548 -28.94 31.54 3.51
N PHE A 549 -28.45 30.95 4.60
CA PHE A 549 -28.82 31.35 5.95
C PHE A 549 -28.43 32.79 6.26
N ALA A 550 -27.31 33.28 5.73
CA ALA A 550 -26.91 34.68 5.87
C ALA A 550 -27.82 35.67 5.10
N MET A 551 -28.52 35.20 4.05
CA MET A 551 -29.43 36.04 3.26
C MET A 551 -30.83 36.18 3.86
N LEU A 552 -31.20 35.37 4.85
CA LEU A 552 -32.52 35.39 5.48
C LEU A 552 -32.81 36.73 6.19
N PRO A 553 -34.09 37.18 6.25
CA PRO A 553 -34.47 38.43 6.93
C PRO A 553 -33.94 38.52 8.36
N ASP A 554 -34.18 37.50 9.18
CA ASP A 554 -33.71 37.43 10.58
C ASP A 554 -32.19 37.57 10.71
N SER A 555 -31.45 36.98 9.76
CA SER A 555 -29.99 37.08 9.72
C SER A 555 -29.52 38.47 9.34
N ARG A 556 -30.18 39.11 8.36
CA ARG A 556 -29.84 40.47 7.92
C ARG A 556 -30.11 41.49 9.02
N GLU A 557 -31.22 41.37 9.73
CA GLU A 557 -31.56 42.23 10.86
C GLU A 557 -30.52 42.12 11.98
N ARG A 558 -30.04 40.91 12.27
CA ARG A 558 -29.02 40.63 13.30
C ARG A 558 -27.57 40.85 12.83
N GLY A 559 -27.36 41.23 11.57
CA GLY A 559 -26.03 41.41 10.98
C GLY A 559 -25.22 40.11 10.82
N TYR A 560 -25.88 38.96 10.78
CA TYR A 560 -25.23 37.66 10.64
C TYR A 560 -24.70 37.45 9.23
N LYS A 561 -23.42 37.06 9.16
CA LYS A 561 -22.70 36.71 7.92
C LYS A 561 -22.56 35.18 7.80
N PRO A 562 -22.14 34.64 6.64
CA PRO A 562 -21.94 33.19 6.46
C PRO A 562 -20.96 32.56 7.46
N GLY A 563 -20.08 33.37 8.08
CA GLY A 563 -19.19 32.94 9.17
C GLY A 563 -19.92 32.55 10.46
N ARG A 564 -21.04 33.22 10.81
CA ARG A 564 -21.87 32.88 11.99
C ARG A 564 -22.40 31.45 11.90
N PHE A 565 -22.76 31.03 10.68
CA PHE A 565 -23.30 29.72 10.37
C PHE A 565 -22.22 28.65 10.13
N SER A 566 -20.94 28.96 10.34
CA SER A 566 -19.85 27.99 10.26
C SER A 566 -19.52 27.44 11.64
N PHE A 567 -19.65 26.12 11.84
CA PHE A 567 -19.21 25.48 13.09
C PHE A 567 -17.68 25.51 13.28
N ASN A 568 -16.91 25.81 12.23
CA ASN A 568 -15.45 25.92 12.29
C ASN A 568 -14.94 27.30 12.72
N VAL A 569 -15.81 28.31 12.82
CA VAL A 569 -15.43 29.70 13.09
C VAL A 569 -16.07 30.18 14.38
N MET A 570 -15.31 30.93 15.19
CA MET A 570 -15.84 31.58 16.40
C MET A 570 -16.97 32.55 16.06
N GLY A 571 -18.01 32.56 16.88
CA GLY A 571 -19.16 33.45 16.73
C GLY A 571 -20.49 32.74 16.95
N GLY A 572 -20.86 31.82 16.05
CA GLY A 572 -22.15 31.09 16.16
C GLY A 572 -22.04 29.64 16.62
N ARG A 573 -20.84 29.06 16.61
CA ARG A 573 -20.60 27.70 17.09
C ARG A 573 -20.78 27.57 18.60
N CYS A 574 -20.96 26.35 19.09
CA CYS A 574 -20.88 26.05 20.51
C CYS A 574 -19.41 26.08 20.94
N GLU A 575 -19.06 26.96 21.89
CA GLU A 575 -17.67 27.10 22.37
C GLU A 575 -17.25 25.94 23.29
N ALA A 576 -18.19 25.27 23.96
CA ALA A 576 -17.91 24.15 24.85
C ALA A 576 -17.30 22.92 24.13
N CYS A 577 -17.67 22.70 22.88
CA CYS A 577 -17.11 21.66 22.00
C CYS A 577 -16.38 22.26 20.79
N GLN A 578 -16.16 23.58 20.76
CA GLN A 578 -15.59 24.32 19.64
C GLN A 578 -16.22 23.99 18.27
N GLY A 579 -17.53 23.71 18.25
CA GLY A 579 -18.30 23.35 17.04
C GLY A 579 -18.23 21.89 16.60
N GLU A 580 -17.55 21.00 17.32
CA GLU A 580 -17.47 19.57 16.96
C GLU A 580 -18.77 18.82 17.26
N GLY A 581 -19.57 19.30 18.21
CA GLY A 581 -20.80 18.66 18.68
C GLY A 581 -20.54 17.46 19.60
N GLN A 582 -19.31 16.98 19.65
CA GLN A 582 -18.86 15.87 20.47
C GLN A 582 -17.59 16.26 21.23
N ARG A 583 -17.26 15.50 22.28
CA ARG A 583 -16.00 15.57 23.01
C ARG A 583 -15.31 14.22 22.97
N ARG A 584 -14.01 14.22 22.70
CA ARG A 584 -13.19 13.00 22.75
C ARG A 584 -12.81 12.70 24.20
N ILE A 585 -13.11 11.49 24.65
CA ILE A 585 -12.66 10.94 25.93
C ILE A 585 -11.51 9.99 25.63
N GLU A 586 -10.34 10.31 26.16
CA GLU A 586 -9.15 9.47 26.04
C GLU A 586 -9.28 8.27 26.99
N MET A 587 -9.01 7.08 26.45
CA MET A 587 -9.09 5.82 27.19
C MET A 587 -7.72 5.14 27.19
N ASN A 588 -7.24 4.67 28.35
CA ASN A 588 -5.86 4.15 28.46
C ASN A 588 -5.61 2.82 27.72
N PHE A 589 -6.64 1.96 27.61
CA PHE A 589 -6.53 0.60 27.05
C PHE A 589 -7.57 0.28 25.99
N LEU A 590 -8.59 1.12 25.85
CA LEU A 590 -9.65 0.99 24.87
C LEU A 590 -9.49 2.11 23.83
N PRO A 591 -10.05 1.96 22.62
CA PRO A 591 -10.11 3.06 21.67
C PRO A 591 -10.82 4.28 22.28
N ASP A 592 -10.32 5.48 21.98
CA ASP A 592 -10.96 6.74 22.37
C ASP A 592 -12.43 6.77 21.95
N VAL A 593 -13.28 7.31 22.83
CA VAL A 593 -14.72 7.38 22.59
C VAL A 593 -15.15 8.84 22.45
N TYR A 594 -15.99 9.11 21.47
CA TYR A 594 -16.63 10.41 21.31
C TYR A 594 -17.99 10.42 21.99
N VAL A 595 -18.19 11.35 22.92
CA VAL A 595 -19.48 11.57 23.59
C VAL A 595 -20.12 12.85 23.08
N LEU A 596 -21.45 12.89 23.05
CA LEU A 596 -22.18 14.12 22.70
C LEU A 596 -21.83 15.25 23.68
N CYS A 597 -21.70 16.47 23.17
CA CYS A 597 -21.47 17.63 24.00
C CYS A 597 -22.69 17.90 24.89
N ASP A 598 -22.47 17.93 26.19
CA ASP A 598 -23.39 18.31 27.25
C ASP A 598 -24.09 19.68 27.04
N VAL A 599 -23.40 20.66 26.47
CA VAL A 599 -23.94 22.03 26.31
C VAL A 599 -24.85 22.19 25.10
N CYS A 600 -24.44 21.67 23.93
CA CYS A 600 -25.22 21.82 22.69
C CYS A 600 -25.99 20.56 22.29
N ASN A 601 -25.84 19.46 23.03
CA ASN A 601 -26.43 18.15 22.74
C ASN A 601 -26.22 17.73 21.26
N GLY A 602 -24.99 17.86 20.76
CA GLY A 602 -24.65 17.53 19.36
C GLY A 602 -25.00 18.60 18.32
N ARG A 603 -25.72 19.67 18.68
CA ARG A 603 -26.21 20.69 17.72
C ARG A 603 -25.12 21.56 17.10
N ARG A 604 -23.88 21.56 17.63
CA ARG A 604 -22.70 22.32 17.16
C ARG A 604 -22.78 23.86 17.23
N TYR A 605 -23.95 24.44 17.49
CA TYR A 605 -24.19 25.90 17.52
C TYR A 605 -24.75 26.37 18.87
N ASN A 606 -24.64 27.68 19.12
CA ASN A 606 -25.33 28.35 20.22
C ASN A 606 -26.81 28.62 19.89
N GLN A 607 -27.62 28.87 20.91
CA GLN A 607 -29.07 29.04 20.76
C GLN A 607 -29.45 30.24 19.88
N GLU A 608 -28.67 31.33 19.90
CA GLU A 608 -28.96 32.52 19.10
C GLU A 608 -28.82 32.25 17.60
N THR A 609 -27.87 31.38 17.22
CA THR A 609 -27.68 30.96 15.82
C THR A 609 -28.77 29.98 15.38
N LEU A 610 -29.22 29.09 16.27
CA LEU A 610 -30.30 28.14 15.99
C LEU A 610 -31.68 28.78 15.88
N ALA A 611 -31.85 30.01 16.37
CA ALA A 611 -33.10 30.76 16.24
C ALA A 611 -33.45 31.14 14.79
N VAL A 612 -32.44 31.25 13.91
CA VAL A 612 -32.66 31.54 12.49
C VAL A 612 -33.11 30.27 11.78
N LYS A 613 -34.24 30.35 11.06
CA LYS A 613 -34.86 29.19 10.39
C LYS A 613 -35.10 29.44 8.90
N PHE A 614 -34.84 28.42 8.08
CA PHE A 614 -35.22 28.33 6.68
C PHE A 614 -36.25 27.21 6.53
N ASN A 615 -37.44 27.52 5.98
CA ASN A 615 -38.55 26.56 5.85
C ASN A 615 -38.89 25.81 7.15
N GLY A 616 -38.74 26.47 8.30
CA GLY A 616 -38.97 25.88 9.63
C GLY A 616 -37.77 25.14 10.25
N TYR A 617 -36.68 24.93 9.50
CA TYR A 617 -35.47 24.24 9.94
C TYR A 617 -34.36 25.21 10.31
N SER A 618 -33.73 25.04 11.47
CA SER A 618 -32.46 25.69 11.77
C SER A 618 -31.32 25.06 10.97
N ILE A 619 -30.14 25.69 10.97
CA ILE A 619 -28.98 25.12 10.27
C ILE A 619 -28.56 23.76 10.86
N ALA A 620 -28.71 23.56 12.17
CA ALA A 620 -28.43 22.27 12.79
C ALA A 620 -29.46 21.23 12.39
N ASP A 621 -30.74 21.60 12.27
CA ASP A 621 -31.78 20.66 11.83
C ASP A 621 -31.50 20.19 10.39
N ILE A 622 -31.09 21.08 9.47
CA ILE A 622 -30.72 20.68 8.10
C ILE A 622 -29.51 19.74 8.08
N LEU A 623 -28.51 19.99 8.93
CA LEU A 623 -27.36 19.09 9.06
C LEU A 623 -27.76 17.72 9.66
N ASP A 624 -28.84 17.65 10.42
CA ASP A 624 -29.36 16.42 11.00
C ASP A 624 -30.36 15.70 10.09
N LEU A 625 -30.67 16.24 8.90
CA LEU A 625 -31.49 15.52 7.93
C LEU A 625 -30.65 14.48 7.18
N PRO A 626 -31.20 13.26 6.96
CA PRO A 626 -30.73 12.38 5.90
C PRO A 626 -30.68 13.13 4.57
N ILE A 627 -29.69 12.83 3.74
CA ILE A 627 -29.48 13.49 2.44
C ILE A 627 -30.73 13.42 1.56
N GLU A 628 -31.44 12.28 1.56
CA GLU A 628 -32.68 12.08 0.81
C GLU A 628 -33.82 12.99 1.29
N GLU A 629 -33.89 13.26 2.60
CA GLU A 629 -34.88 14.18 3.20
C GLU A 629 -34.47 15.65 3.03
N ALA A 630 -33.16 15.94 2.92
CA ALA A 630 -32.67 17.30 2.70
C ALA A 630 -32.89 17.80 1.26
N LEU A 631 -32.95 16.89 0.28
CA LEU A 631 -33.23 17.19 -1.13
C LEU A 631 -34.48 18.06 -1.34
N PRO A 632 -35.69 17.66 -0.89
CA PRO A 632 -36.90 18.45 -1.09
C PRO A 632 -36.85 19.79 -0.36
N VAL A 633 -36.13 19.89 0.77
CA VAL A 633 -35.97 21.13 1.55
C VAL A 633 -35.09 22.13 0.81
N LEU A 634 -34.06 21.67 0.09
CA LEU A 634 -33.04 22.49 -0.57
C LEU A 634 -33.19 22.52 -2.11
N LYS A 635 -34.32 22.03 -2.63
CA LYS A 635 -34.58 21.87 -4.08
C LYS A 635 -34.42 23.17 -4.88
N ASP A 636 -34.73 24.31 -4.27
CA ASP A 636 -34.74 25.63 -4.91
C ASP A 636 -33.31 26.20 -5.10
N ILE A 637 -32.27 25.45 -4.70
CA ILE A 637 -30.87 25.81 -4.87
C ILE A 637 -30.23 24.81 -5.85
N PRO A 638 -30.20 25.10 -7.16
CA PRO A 638 -29.79 24.13 -8.18
C PRO A 638 -28.41 23.51 -7.95
N ALA A 639 -27.45 24.32 -7.49
CA ALA A 639 -26.08 23.86 -7.23
C ALA A 639 -25.99 22.90 -6.02
N VAL A 640 -26.90 23.00 -5.06
CA VAL A 640 -26.99 22.07 -3.92
C VAL A 640 -27.77 20.84 -4.34
N ASN A 641 -28.92 21.02 -4.99
CA ASN A 641 -29.79 19.95 -5.46
C ASN A 641 -29.04 18.92 -6.32
N GLN A 642 -28.28 19.40 -7.32
CA GLN A 642 -27.48 18.51 -8.17
C GLN A 642 -26.50 17.65 -7.35
N LYS A 643 -25.81 18.24 -6.37
CA LYS A 643 -24.83 17.55 -5.54
C LYS A 643 -25.48 16.53 -4.60
N LEU A 644 -26.60 16.90 -3.99
CA LEU A 644 -27.34 15.99 -3.12
C LEU A 644 -27.95 14.83 -3.92
N GLN A 645 -28.45 15.08 -5.13
CA GLN A 645 -28.96 14.02 -6.00
C GLN A 645 -27.87 13.01 -6.34
N THR A 646 -26.66 13.47 -6.68
CA THR A 646 -25.52 12.55 -6.89
C THR A 646 -25.19 11.69 -5.67
N LEU A 647 -25.41 12.18 -4.44
CA LEU A 647 -25.20 11.38 -3.23
C LEU A 647 -26.28 10.29 -3.08
N VAL A 648 -27.53 10.62 -3.40
CA VAL A 648 -28.63 9.63 -3.40
C VAL A 648 -28.42 8.58 -4.49
N ASP A 649 -28.02 9.00 -5.69
CA ASP A 649 -27.77 8.10 -6.83
C ASP A 649 -26.68 7.06 -6.52
N VAL A 650 -25.67 7.39 -5.72
CA VAL A 650 -24.64 6.43 -5.26
C VAL A 650 -25.04 5.64 -4.02
N GLY A 651 -26.28 5.78 -3.53
CA GLY A 651 -26.82 5.02 -2.40
C GLY A 651 -26.56 5.63 -1.01
N LEU A 652 -26.11 6.87 -0.91
CA LEU A 652 -25.81 7.53 0.38
C LEU A 652 -26.98 8.36 0.94
N GLY A 653 -28.21 8.17 0.43
CA GLY A 653 -29.37 8.96 0.83
C GLY A 653 -29.71 8.91 2.32
N TYR A 654 -29.37 7.82 3.00
CA TYR A 654 -29.64 7.61 4.43
C TYR A 654 -28.68 8.35 5.37
N ILE A 655 -27.53 8.79 4.88
CA ILE A 655 -26.49 9.46 5.68
C ILE A 655 -26.96 10.88 6.01
N HIS A 656 -26.71 11.31 7.24
CA HIS A 656 -27.07 12.67 7.66
C HIS A 656 -26.03 13.68 7.14
N LEU A 657 -26.46 14.85 6.67
CA LEU A 657 -25.57 15.85 6.04
C LEU A 657 -24.40 16.29 6.94
N GLY A 658 -24.65 16.35 8.24
CA GLY A 658 -23.72 16.73 9.29
C GLY A 658 -23.00 15.56 9.96
N GLN A 659 -23.27 14.31 9.56
CA GLN A 659 -22.66 13.12 10.15
C GLN A 659 -21.14 13.22 10.14
N SER A 660 -20.50 12.87 11.26
CA SER A 660 -19.04 12.92 11.38
C SER A 660 -18.39 12.02 10.34
N ALA A 661 -17.36 12.52 9.65
CA ALA A 661 -16.59 11.70 8.73
C ALA A 661 -15.85 10.54 9.43
N THR A 662 -15.62 10.64 10.74
CA THR A 662 -14.98 9.58 11.54
C THR A 662 -15.90 8.40 11.80
N THR A 663 -17.21 8.56 11.62
CA THR A 663 -18.21 7.50 11.81
C THR A 663 -18.71 6.94 10.48
N LEU A 664 -18.10 7.33 9.36
CA LEU A 664 -18.42 6.77 8.05
C LEU A 664 -17.59 5.51 7.82
N SER A 665 -18.21 4.49 7.22
CA SER A 665 -17.49 3.28 6.79
C SER A 665 -16.53 3.59 5.62
N GLY A 666 -15.58 2.70 5.36
CA GLY A 666 -14.68 2.83 4.20
C GLY A 666 -15.43 2.93 2.87
N GLY A 667 -16.43 2.08 2.66
CA GLY A 667 -17.30 2.10 1.48
C GLY A 667 -18.19 3.35 1.39
N GLU A 668 -18.69 3.88 2.50
CA GLU A 668 -19.39 5.18 2.53
C GLU A 668 -18.46 6.33 2.16
N ALA A 669 -17.24 6.33 2.70
CA ALA A 669 -16.23 7.33 2.42
C ALA A 669 -15.84 7.34 0.94
N GLN A 670 -15.68 6.17 0.35
CA GLN A 670 -15.38 5.99 -1.06
C GLN A 670 -16.53 6.47 -1.96
N ARG A 671 -17.77 6.07 -1.67
CA ARG A 671 -18.95 6.53 -2.43
C ARG A 671 -19.14 8.05 -2.35
N MET A 672 -18.78 8.68 -1.23
CA MET A 672 -18.81 10.14 -1.09
C MET A 672 -17.79 10.82 -2.02
N LYS A 673 -16.58 10.26 -2.15
CA LYS A 673 -15.55 10.70 -3.10
C LYS A 673 -16.06 10.56 -4.53
N LEU A 674 -16.65 9.42 -4.86
CA LEU A 674 -17.27 9.18 -6.16
C LEU A 674 -18.37 10.20 -6.48
N ALA A 675 -19.32 10.43 -5.57
CA ALA A 675 -20.40 11.40 -5.75
C ALA A 675 -19.88 12.83 -5.96
N ARG A 676 -18.84 13.23 -5.23
CA ARG A 676 -18.20 14.54 -5.40
C ARG A 676 -17.65 14.70 -6.82
N GLU A 677 -17.04 13.67 -7.39
CA GLU A 677 -16.47 13.73 -8.73
C GLU A 677 -17.54 13.65 -9.82
N LEU A 678 -18.61 12.88 -9.60
CA LEU A 678 -19.77 12.84 -10.49
C LEU A 678 -20.49 14.18 -10.57
N SER A 679 -20.49 14.96 -9.48
CA SER A 679 -21.08 16.30 -9.46
C SER A 679 -20.32 17.34 -10.30
N LYS A 680 -19.09 17.03 -10.73
CA LYS A 680 -18.28 17.93 -11.57
C LYS A 680 -18.60 17.76 -13.05
N ARG A 681 -18.31 18.80 -13.83
CA ARG A 681 -18.43 18.75 -15.29
C ARG A 681 -17.43 17.76 -15.88
N GLN A 682 -17.94 16.81 -16.65
CA GLN A 682 -17.19 15.73 -17.28
C GLN A 682 -16.49 16.22 -18.56
N THR A 683 -15.26 15.78 -18.80
CA THR A 683 -14.49 16.09 -20.02
C THR A 683 -14.49 14.96 -21.05
N GLY A 684 -14.90 13.75 -20.66
CA GLY A 684 -14.81 12.54 -21.49
C GLY A 684 -13.38 12.03 -21.70
N ARG A 685 -12.41 12.57 -20.95
CA ARG A 685 -10.98 12.20 -21.00
C ARG A 685 -10.39 12.07 -19.59
N THR A 686 -11.23 11.71 -18.62
CA THR A 686 -10.82 11.48 -17.24
C THR A 686 -10.68 9.98 -16.98
N LEU A 687 -9.61 9.59 -16.30
CA LEU A 687 -9.41 8.24 -15.78
C LEU A 687 -9.82 8.20 -14.31
N TYR A 688 -10.77 7.33 -13.98
CA TYR A 688 -11.19 7.04 -12.61
C TYR A 688 -10.59 5.71 -12.17
N LEU A 689 -9.86 5.71 -11.05
CA LEU A 689 -9.30 4.52 -10.42
C LEU A 689 -10.07 4.24 -9.13
N LEU A 690 -10.71 3.09 -9.03
CA LEU A 690 -11.48 2.68 -7.86
C LEU A 690 -10.85 1.43 -7.26
N ASP A 691 -10.64 1.43 -5.95
CA ASP A 691 -10.05 0.31 -5.21
C ASP A 691 -11.14 -0.40 -4.38
N GLU A 692 -11.54 -1.60 -4.80
CA GLU A 692 -12.57 -2.44 -4.17
C GLU A 692 -13.87 -1.69 -3.80
N PRO A 693 -14.54 -1.02 -4.76
CA PRO A 693 -15.70 -0.18 -4.49
C PRO A 693 -16.95 -0.94 -4.04
N THR A 694 -16.96 -2.28 -4.07
CA THR A 694 -18.06 -3.10 -3.54
C THR A 694 -17.91 -3.48 -2.07
N THR A 695 -16.82 -3.06 -1.42
CA THR A 695 -16.60 -3.30 0.02
C THR A 695 -17.78 -2.77 0.84
N GLY A 696 -18.39 -3.62 1.66
CA GLY A 696 -19.55 -3.30 2.48
C GLY A 696 -20.82 -2.94 1.74
N LEU A 697 -20.99 -3.46 0.51
CA LEU A 697 -22.21 -3.27 -0.27
C LEU A 697 -23.01 -4.57 -0.36
N HIS A 698 -24.30 -4.46 -0.07
CA HIS A 698 -25.28 -5.48 -0.39
C HIS A 698 -25.48 -5.60 -1.91
N PHE A 699 -25.98 -6.74 -2.39
CA PHE A 699 -26.22 -7.03 -3.81
C PHE A 699 -26.97 -5.91 -4.57
N ASP A 700 -28.03 -5.35 -3.98
CA ASP A 700 -28.78 -4.24 -4.61
C ASP A 700 -27.97 -2.95 -4.72
N ASP A 701 -27.06 -2.68 -3.77
CA ASP A 701 -26.19 -1.51 -3.81
C ASP A 701 -25.08 -1.69 -4.85
N VAL A 702 -24.54 -2.90 -5.01
CA VAL A 702 -23.61 -3.25 -6.09
C VAL A 702 -24.26 -3.00 -7.45
N ARG A 703 -25.53 -3.39 -7.63
CA ARG A 703 -26.29 -3.12 -8.86
C ARG A 703 -26.41 -1.62 -9.14
N ARG A 704 -26.77 -0.80 -8.14
CA ARG A 704 -26.86 0.67 -8.30
C ARG A 704 -25.52 1.30 -8.62
N LEU A 705 -24.46 0.84 -7.96
CA LEU A 705 -23.09 1.28 -8.22
C LEU A 705 -22.68 0.99 -9.68
N LEU A 706 -22.96 -0.23 -10.18
CA LEU A 706 -22.70 -0.60 -11.57
C LEU A 706 -23.38 0.33 -12.57
N GLU A 707 -24.65 0.71 -12.32
CA GLU A 707 -25.36 1.67 -13.18
C GLU A 707 -24.66 3.03 -13.24
N VAL A 708 -24.13 3.51 -12.11
CA VAL A 708 -23.37 4.75 -12.01
C VAL A 708 -22.03 4.64 -12.75
N LEU A 709 -21.28 3.55 -12.57
CA LEU A 709 -19.99 3.31 -13.21
C LEU A 709 -20.13 3.19 -14.73
N HIS A 710 -21.17 2.52 -15.20
CA HIS A 710 -21.49 2.46 -16.62
C HIS A 710 -21.87 3.83 -17.18
N ARG A 711 -22.71 4.61 -16.49
CA ARG A 711 -23.05 5.97 -16.91
C ARG A 711 -21.81 6.85 -17.03
N LEU A 712 -20.86 6.71 -16.10
CA LEU A 712 -19.60 7.45 -16.13
C LEU A 712 -18.75 7.09 -17.35
N THR A 713 -18.70 5.80 -17.69
CA THR A 713 -17.98 5.27 -18.85
C THR A 713 -18.66 5.65 -20.17
N ASP A 714 -20.00 5.65 -20.22
CA ASP A 714 -20.80 6.03 -21.40
C ASP A 714 -20.61 7.51 -21.79
N LEU A 715 -20.18 8.36 -20.85
CA LEU A 715 -19.77 9.75 -21.12
C LEU A 715 -18.36 9.87 -21.75
N GLY A 716 -17.72 8.74 -22.07
CA GLY A 716 -16.40 8.65 -22.70
C GLY A 716 -15.21 8.60 -21.73
N ASN A 717 -15.46 8.68 -20.42
CA ASN A 717 -14.41 8.51 -19.42
C ASN A 717 -13.92 7.06 -19.35
N THR A 718 -12.72 6.88 -18.78
CA THR A 718 -12.19 5.53 -18.50
C THR A 718 -12.40 5.22 -17.03
N VAL A 719 -12.93 4.05 -16.72
CA VAL A 719 -13.13 3.58 -15.35
C VAL A 719 -12.29 2.33 -15.16
N MET A 720 -11.38 2.36 -14.20
CA MET A 720 -10.48 1.28 -13.87
C MET A 720 -10.74 0.87 -12.42
N ILE A 721 -10.98 -0.42 -12.19
CA ILE A 721 -11.45 -0.92 -10.90
C ILE A 721 -10.56 -2.08 -10.48
N ILE A 722 -10.03 -2.05 -9.26
CA ILE A 722 -9.47 -3.25 -8.62
C ILE A 722 -10.63 -3.96 -7.92
N GLU A 723 -10.94 -5.19 -8.31
CA GLU A 723 -12.06 -5.94 -7.72
C GLU A 723 -11.86 -7.45 -7.68
N HIS A 724 -12.56 -8.04 -6.73
CA HIS A 724 -12.73 -9.46 -6.49
C HIS A 724 -14.19 -9.90 -6.66
N ASN A 725 -15.15 -8.98 -6.55
CA ASN A 725 -16.57 -9.27 -6.71
C ASN A 725 -16.89 -9.69 -8.15
N LEU A 726 -17.44 -10.90 -8.30
CA LEU A 726 -17.72 -11.51 -9.60
C LEU A 726 -18.74 -10.72 -10.42
N ASP A 727 -19.68 -10.02 -9.78
CA ASP A 727 -20.70 -9.24 -10.49
C ASP A 727 -20.09 -8.01 -11.17
N ILE A 728 -19.12 -7.35 -10.53
CA ILE A 728 -18.35 -6.28 -11.19
C ILE A 728 -17.50 -6.83 -12.32
N ILE A 729 -16.80 -7.95 -12.08
CA ILE A 729 -15.88 -8.57 -13.06
C ILE A 729 -16.65 -9.00 -14.31
N ARG A 730 -17.84 -9.59 -14.17
CA ARG A 730 -18.69 -10.02 -15.30
C ARG A 730 -19.21 -8.85 -16.14
N ASN A 731 -19.48 -7.70 -15.52
CA ASN A 731 -19.98 -6.51 -16.22
C ASN A 731 -18.86 -5.66 -16.83
N ALA A 732 -17.58 -6.04 -16.66
CA ALA A 732 -16.43 -5.34 -17.24
C ALA A 732 -16.39 -5.43 -18.77
N ASP A 733 -15.90 -4.37 -19.42
CA ASP A 733 -15.60 -4.40 -20.85
C ASP A 733 -14.27 -5.10 -21.13
N TYR A 734 -13.32 -5.00 -20.18
CA TYR A 734 -11.99 -5.58 -20.29
C TYR A 734 -11.46 -5.99 -18.90
N LEU A 735 -10.78 -7.12 -18.84
CA LEU A 735 -10.14 -7.65 -17.64
C LEU A 735 -8.63 -7.72 -17.79
N ILE A 736 -7.93 -7.51 -16.68
CA ILE A 736 -6.52 -7.87 -16.50
C ILE A 736 -6.42 -8.71 -15.24
N ASP A 737 -6.10 -9.99 -15.40
CA ASP A 737 -5.99 -10.94 -14.29
C ASP A 737 -4.52 -11.10 -13.88
N MET A 738 -4.23 -10.73 -12.63
CA MET A 738 -2.90 -10.73 -12.02
C MET A 738 -2.69 -11.99 -11.18
N GLY A 739 -1.54 -12.65 -11.31
CA GLY A 739 -1.25 -13.87 -10.56
C GLY A 739 0.01 -14.58 -11.06
N PRO A 740 0.03 -15.93 -11.11
CA PRO A 740 -1.05 -16.85 -10.73
C PRO A 740 -1.31 -16.91 -9.22
N GLU A 741 -0.28 -16.71 -8.40
CA GLU A 741 -0.39 -16.69 -6.93
C GLU A 741 -0.20 -15.28 -6.35
N GLY A 742 -0.25 -15.18 -5.01
CA GLY A 742 0.14 -13.98 -4.28
C GLY A 742 1.62 -13.98 -3.90
N GLY A 743 2.18 -12.80 -3.61
CA GLY A 743 3.57 -12.67 -3.18
C GLY A 743 4.55 -13.06 -4.27
N GLU A 744 5.58 -13.83 -3.93
CA GLU A 744 6.64 -14.21 -4.89
C GLU A 744 6.15 -15.09 -6.05
N GLY A 745 5.08 -15.86 -5.85
CA GLY A 745 4.46 -16.66 -6.92
C GLY A 745 3.55 -15.85 -7.85
N GLY A 746 3.43 -14.55 -7.60
CA GLY A 746 2.57 -13.61 -8.33
C GLY A 746 3.34 -12.61 -9.18
N GLY A 747 2.69 -11.48 -9.45
CA GLY A 747 3.30 -10.35 -10.15
C GLY A 747 3.47 -10.55 -11.64
N THR A 748 2.62 -11.38 -12.26
CA THR A 748 2.52 -11.53 -13.72
C THR A 748 1.08 -11.38 -14.19
N ILE A 749 0.88 -11.05 -15.47
CA ILE A 749 -0.45 -11.07 -16.10
C ILE A 749 -0.72 -12.50 -16.56
N VAL A 750 -1.73 -13.14 -15.97
CA VAL A 750 -2.13 -14.52 -16.29
C VAL A 750 -3.00 -14.53 -17.55
N ALA A 751 -3.97 -13.61 -17.60
CA ALA A 751 -4.89 -13.43 -18.71
C ALA A 751 -5.31 -11.97 -18.82
N GLN A 752 -5.67 -11.55 -20.03
CA GLN A 752 -6.28 -10.24 -20.26
C GLN A 752 -7.20 -10.28 -21.48
N GLY A 753 -8.26 -9.48 -21.47
CA GLY A 753 -9.29 -9.47 -22.51
C GLY A 753 -10.70 -9.35 -21.94
N PRO A 754 -11.74 -9.53 -22.77
CA PRO A 754 -13.11 -9.57 -22.30
C PRO A 754 -13.33 -10.70 -21.28
N PRO A 755 -14.31 -10.58 -20.36
CA PRO A 755 -14.58 -11.60 -19.35
C PRO A 755 -14.73 -13.03 -19.89
N GLU A 756 -15.33 -13.20 -21.07
CA GLU A 756 -15.53 -14.49 -21.72
C GLU A 756 -14.23 -15.11 -22.22
N LEU A 757 -13.23 -14.29 -22.55
CA LEU A 757 -11.90 -14.75 -22.95
C LEU A 757 -11.09 -15.19 -21.73
N VAL A 758 -11.12 -14.40 -20.65
CA VAL A 758 -10.46 -14.75 -19.38
C VAL A 758 -11.06 -16.03 -18.79
N ALA A 759 -12.38 -16.24 -18.90
CA ALA A 759 -13.06 -17.46 -18.49
C ALA A 759 -12.52 -18.75 -19.15
N ARG A 760 -11.81 -18.64 -20.28
CA ARG A 760 -11.22 -19.79 -21.00
C ARG A 760 -9.78 -20.08 -20.62
N GLU A 761 -9.11 -19.21 -19.87
CA GLU A 761 -7.72 -19.45 -19.45
C GLU A 761 -7.71 -20.33 -18.20
N PRO A 762 -7.26 -21.61 -18.29
CA PRO A 762 -7.28 -22.52 -17.15
C PRO A 762 -6.33 -22.11 -16.02
N ARG A 763 -5.27 -21.34 -16.32
CA ARG A 763 -4.35 -20.82 -15.30
C ARG A 763 -4.94 -19.68 -14.48
N SER A 764 -6.00 -19.03 -14.97
CA SER A 764 -6.66 -17.91 -14.29
C SER A 764 -7.65 -18.45 -13.26
N TYR A 765 -7.40 -18.21 -11.97
CA TYR A 765 -8.36 -18.54 -10.92
C TYR A 765 -9.67 -17.79 -11.13
N THR A 766 -9.60 -16.49 -11.46
CA THR A 766 -10.76 -15.68 -11.84
C THR A 766 -11.53 -16.32 -12.99
N GLY A 767 -10.81 -16.77 -14.03
CA GLY A 767 -11.37 -17.45 -15.19
C GLY A 767 -12.13 -18.72 -14.82
N GLN A 768 -11.62 -19.53 -13.90
CA GLN A 768 -12.30 -20.74 -13.41
C GLN A 768 -13.65 -20.43 -12.73
N PHE A 769 -13.74 -19.34 -11.95
CA PHE A 769 -15.00 -18.93 -11.32
C PHE A 769 -15.98 -18.33 -12.34
N LEU A 770 -15.48 -17.54 -13.30
CA LEU A 770 -16.29 -17.01 -14.40
C LEU A 770 -16.84 -18.13 -15.29
N ALA A 771 -16.05 -19.17 -15.54
CA ALA A 771 -16.46 -20.31 -16.38
C ALA A 771 -17.68 -21.02 -15.79
N ARG A 772 -17.68 -21.32 -14.49
CA ARG A 772 -18.82 -21.96 -13.80
C ARG A 772 -20.13 -21.19 -13.99
N TYR A 773 -20.06 -19.87 -13.96
CA TYR A 773 -21.22 -19.00 -14.17
C TYR A 773 -21.70 -19.00 -15.63
N TYR A 774 -20.78 -18.83 -16.59
CA TYR A 774 -21.16 -18.83 -18.00
C TYR A 774 -21.59 -20.22 -18.50
N GLU A 775 -21.15 -21.30 -17.86
CA GLU A 775 -21.62 -22.67 -18.10
C GLU A 775 -23.05 -22.86 -17.55
N SER A 776 -23.34 -22.41 -16.32
CA SER A 776 -24.70 -22.48 -15.77
C SER A 776 -25.70 -21.62 -16.53
N ALA A 777 -25.26 -20.49 -17.09
CA ALA A 777 -26.06 -19.59 -17.90
C ALA A 777 -26.12 -19.94 -19.41
N GLY A 778 -25.33 -20.91 -19.89
CA GLY A 778 -25.28 -21.32 -21.31
C GLY A 778 -24.62 -20.34 -22.29
N THR A 779 -23.93 -19.30 -21.80
CA THR A 779 -23.37 -18.18 -22.58
C THR A 779 -22.00 -18.48 -23.18
N LEU A 780 -21.19 -19.31 -22.52
CA LEU A 780 -19.80 -19.60 -22.91
C LEU A 780 -19.68 -20.26 -24.30
N THR A 781 -20.69 -21.04 -24.68
CA THR A 781 -20.81 -21.74 -25.96
C THR A 781 -21.15 -20.84 -27.14
N ALA A 782 -21.81 -19.70 -26.92
CA ALA A 782 -22.22 -18.76 -27.97
C ALA A 782 -21.08 -17.85 -28.44
N SER A 783 -20.10 -17.56 -27.59
CA SER A 783 -19.01 -16.60 -27.83
C SER A 783 -17.78 -17.20 -28.55
N LYS A 784 -17.98 -18.17 -29.46
CA LYS A 784 -16.88 -18.92 -30.12
C LYS A 784 -15.99 -18.07 -31.06
N HIS A 785 -16.40 -16.84 -31.40
CA HIS A 785 -15.71 -15.97 -32.36
C HIS A 785 -15.48 -14.55 -31.80
N LEU A 786 -14.75 -14.43 -30.68
CA LEU A 786 -14.22 -13.12 -30.27
C LEU A 786 -12.98 -12.79 -31.12
N PRO A 787 -12.91 -11.63 -31.80
CA PRO A 787 -11.74 -11.24 -32.57
C PRO A 787 -10.53 -11.03 -31.64
N PRO A 788 -9.30 -11.36 -32.08
CA PRO A 788 -8.11 -11.10 -31.30
C PRO A 788 -7.92 -9.59 -31.11
N ILE A 789 -7.63 -9.18 -29.87
CA ILE A 789 -7.33 -7.78 -29.54
C ILE A 789 -5.85 -7.53 -29.83
N GLU A 790 -5.56 -6.68 -30.81
CA GLU A 790 -4.19 -6.24 -31.09
C GLU A 790 -3.71 -5.25 -30.02
N LEU A 791 -2.67 -5.65 -29.27
CA LEU A 791 -2.03 -4.81 -28.26
C LEU A 791 -1.04 -3.83 -28.91
N PRO A 792 -0.80 -2.66 -28.28
CA PRO A 792 0.22 -1.72 -28.74
C PRO A 792 1.62 -2.34 -28.73
N ASP A 793 2.33 -2.22 -29.85
CA ASP A 793 3.76 -2.51 -29.93
C ASP A 793 4.55 -1.29 -29.41
N LEU A 794 4.97 -1.35 -28.14
CA LEU A 794 5.72 -0.27 -27.48
C LEU A 794 7.13 -0.06 -28.05
N GLN A 795 7.64 -0.99 -28.87
CA GLN A 795 8.96 -0.88 -29.50
C GLN A 795 8.92 -0.10 -30.83
N LYS A 796 7.74 0.09 -31.43
CA LYS A 796 7.58 0.92 -32.64
C LYS A 796 7.54 2.41 -32.28
N LYS A 797 8.50 3.18 -32.81
CA LYS A 797 8.48 4.65 -32.74
C LYS A 797 7.14 5.18 -33.31
N PRO A 798 6.47 6.13 -32.64
CA PRO A 798 5.22 6.69 -33.16
C PRO A 798 5.46 7.30 -34.54
N ALA A 799 4.62 6.94 -35.50
CA ALA A 799 4.63 7.57 -36.82
C ALA A 799 4.40 9.08 -36.63
N LYS A 800 5.29 9.91 -37.17
CA LYS A 800 5.14 11.37 -37.11
C LYS A 800 3.75 11.76 -37.61
N PRO A 801 2.95 12.52 -36.85
CA PRO A 801 1.65 12.97 -37.35
C PRO A 801 1.87 13.76 -38.63
N LYS A 802 1.22 13.33 -39.72
CA LYS A 802 1.09 14.17 -40.92
C LYS A 802 0.33 15.42 -40.50
N TRP A 803 1.03 16.54 -40.46
CA TRP A 803 0.41 17.85 -40.24
C TRP A 803 -0.63 18.08 -41.33
N ILE A 804 -1.91 18.09 -40.95
CA ILE A 804 -3.03 18.50 -41.79
C ILE A 804 -3.38 19.91 -41.33
N ALA A 805 -3.21 20.89 -42.23
CA ALA A 805 -3.55 22.27 -41.97
C ALA A 805 -5.06 22.40 -41.66
N PRO A 806 -5.47 23.06 -40.56
CA PRO A 806 -6.88 23.31 -40.30
C PRO A 806 -7.48 24.26 -41.34
N GLU A 807 -8.67 23.94 -41.85
CA GLU A 807 -9.44 24.80 -42.74
C GLU A 807 -9.75 26.14 -42.06
N LYS A 808 -9.36 27.24 -42.72
CA LYS A 808 -9.62 28.61 -42.25
C LYS A 808 -11.12 28.90 -42.32
N LYS A 809 -11.80 28.88 -41.17
CA LYS A 809 -13.07 29.58 -40.98
C LYS A 809 -12.80 31.09 -40.85
N THR A 810 -12.76 31.80 -41.97
CA THR A 810 -12.85 33.27 -41.98
C THR A 810 -14.21 33.68 -42.53
N GLY A 811 -15.12 34.03 -41.62
CA GLY A 811 -16.35 34.73 -41.97
C GLY A 811 -16.03 36.19 -42.28
N VAL A 812 -15.76 36.49 -43.56
CA VAL A 812 -15.97 37.80 -44.20
C VAL A 812 -16.26 37.50 -45.68
N PRO A 813 -17.35 38.02 -46.27
CA PRO A 813 -17.71 37.71 -47.64
C PRO A 813 -16.92 38.61 -48.60
N THR A 814 -16.14 38.01 -49.50
CA THR A 814 -15.56 38.74 -50.63
C THR A 814 -15.76 38.01 -51.94
N ALA A 815 -16.12 38.82 -52.93
CA ALA A 815 -16.67 38.46 -54.22
C ALA A 815 -15.66 37.75 -55.14
N SER A 816 -16.25 37.03 -56.09
CA SER A 816 -15.63 36.31 -57.21
C SER A 816 -14.44 37.01 -57.85
N LYS A 817 -13.42 36.23 -58.24
CA LYS A 817 -12.80 36.31 -59.57
C LYS A 817 -11.90 35.09 -59.84
N THR A 818 -11.92 34.75 -61.12
CA THR A 818 -11.47 33.54 -61.81
C THR A 818 -9.94 33.44 -61.98
N LYS A 819 -9.48 32.18 -62.10
CA LYS A 819 -8.17 31.63 -62.56
C LYS A 819 -7.55 32.35 -63.78
N PRO A 820 -6.21 32.26 -64.07
CA PRO A 820 -5.49 31.01 -64.44
C PRO A 820 -4.00 30.90 -64.00
N GLU A 821 -3.47 29.71 -63.64
CA GLU A 821 -2.65 28.70 -64.38
C GLU A 821 -1.12 28.93 -64.52
N SER A 822 -0.39 27.81 -64.36
CA SER A 822 0.99 27.49 -64.82
C SER A 822 2.15 28.24 -64.12
N ASP A 823 3.38 27.75 -63.93
CA ASP A 823 4.04 26.51 -64.34
C ASP A 823 5.33 26.30 -63.51
N ALA A 824 5.71 25.02 -63.35
CA ALA A 824 7.05 24.44 -63.45
C ALA A 824 8.35 25.00 -62.76
N GLN A 825 9.03 24.06 -62.11
CA GLN A 825 10.46 23.68 -62.25
C GLN A 825 11.61 24.25 -61.36
N LYS A 826 12.15 23.31 -60.56
CA LYS A 826 13.56 22.83 -60.47
C LYS A 826 14.68 23.66 -59.79
N LYS A 827 15.22 22.99 -58.75
CA LYS A 827 16.62 22.50 -58.58
C LYS A 827 17.67 23.36 -57.83
N LEU A 828 18.34 22.62 -56.91
CA LEU A 828 19.78 22.62 -56.54
C LEU A 828 20.30 23.87 -55.78
N SER A 829 21.26 23.85 -54.86
CA SER A 829 21.96 22.86 -54.01
C SER A 829 23.10 23.64 -53.30
N ALA A 830 23.54 23.18 -52.11
CA ALA A 830 24.84 23.47 -51.48
C ALA A 830 25.09 24.93 -50.98
N LYS A 831 25.94 25.25 -49.99
CA LYS A 831 26.52 24.65 -48.76
C LYS A 831 27.49 25.75 -48.22
N LYS A 832 27.49 26.05 -46.90
CA LYS A 832 28.56 26.74 -46.11
C LYS A 832 28.85 28.21 -46.51
N THR A 833 29.10 29.18 -45.62
CA THR A 833 30.18 29.36 -44.63
C THR A 833 29.80 30.57 -43.73
N ALA A 834 29.86 30.49 -42.41
CA ALA A 834 30.95 30.93 -41.51
C ALA A 834 31.23 32.46 -41.39
N THR A 835 31.10 32.93 -40.14
CA THR A 835 31.94 33.91 -39.39
C THR A 835 31.93 35.44 -39.66
N LYS A 836 31.61 36.14 -38.55
CA LYS A 836 32.24 37.35 -37.96
C LYS A 836 32.55 38.56 -38.87
N LYS A 837 31.98 39.72 -38.52
CA LYS A 837 32.76 40.89 -38.02
C LYS A 837 31.87 42.02 -37.49
N THR A 838 32.32 42.57 -36.38
CA THR A 838 31.97 43.81 -35.71
C THR A 838 32.17 45.05 -36.59
N ALA A 839 31.29 46.06 -36.47
CA ALA A 839 31.66 47.46 -36.65
C ALA A 839 30.63 48.39 -35.97
N ILE A 840 31.18 49.26 -35.13
CA ILE A 840 30.57 50.39 -34.42
C ILE A 840 30.34 51.56 -35.41
N LYS A 841 29.23 52.29 -35.30
CA LYS A 841 29.23 53.76 -35.48
C LYS A 841 27.98 54.42 -34.89
N LYS A 842 28.24 55.33 -33.95
CA LYS A 842 27.33 56.37 -33.44
C LYS A 842 27.19 57.53 -34.45
N GLY A 843 26.08 58.26 -34.37
CA GLY A 843 25.89 59.61 -34.91
C GLY A 843 24.40 59.90 -35.11
N SER A 844 23.67 60.42 -34.12
CA SER A 844 23.50 61.85 -33.78
C SER A 844 22.49 62.59 -34.68
N LYS A 845 21.24 62.69 -34.22
CA LYS A 845 20.62 63.91 -33.71
C LYS A 845 19.45 63.54 -32.80
#